data_AF-J9F714-F1
#
_entry.id   AF-J9F714-F1
#
_cell.length_a   1.000
_cell.length_b   1.000
_cell.length_c   1.000
_cell.angle_alpha   90.00
_cell.angle_beta   90.00
_cell.angle_gamma   90.00
#
_symmetry.space_group_name_H-M   'P 1'
#
loop_
_entity.id
_entity.type
_entity.pdbx_description
1 polymer ?
#
loop_
_entity_poly.entity_id
_entity_poly.type
_entity_poly.pdbx_seq_one_letter_code
_entity_poly.pdbx_strand_id
1 'polypeptide(L)'
;MKENDGNALIKISVPTTDILTKEGAYNLTIDANGVKIDTKNTLGLYYALQTVKKILPANVMAGVRDEKITTYALPYVTISDEPRFEYRGFMLDVSRHFFTVEEVKRILDVMAYYKMNRFHWHLSDDQGWRIEIKKYPKLTTVGSIAPNRRFTDMKTCTQYWINRPYGPYFYTQEQIREVVAYAKEKHIEIIPEIDMPGHFVAAMAAYPEYSCYPEGSHVIWSDGGISSDVLNVANPEAVQFAKDILSELIELFPYQTIHIGGDECPTSAWEGNALCQQVYREEKMTNYRQLQSRFIKQIGDFVKSKGRELAVWNEAISANGANLNQVTSTKPLVYCWTGPEAAAQKAKELGLKNIYTPWGPYYINRRQGNSPLDPPGAGDGSDDVRKTYNQAIPAATDYGVQGTFWCEHVSDREYLEWLALPRLIAIAEAGWTPKTQRNFADFQKRMTADTVLLNYGNYRYCKYHMLDQEAGKPEMEMPLVNTAEKKYYYRLISGGSDASRKNRCIELLTKDSPLLKQYADKGAKKGTLWTNVQAKENETNYEAQWWSLEEDPANKGKYALVCKAQPNGSVNATPTNTGTGGRWTYDNKAKHYDFVLGEKAYGNVGKNHYYSIAANDQHMNSSMGGQGLAVNVYNNPLDGNGGCWQFAPMENYTPEPPDAPVTFTPLVQGRTYVITNAVEGYQATTLADDNKSPRLAHSTDAFSGNVWKATVAGEAQANGTQVVQLQNITTGRFISSLNNYVGREGRPVVMNATGKDLTLKYEPATKEFRLMVDGKSVFPLPNGKVNAGSNVDANATYDAPRLQGATWTVQEVKVATLNCVDDLGNNLGIFKRGIDVTTTELTEALCPQFENMTFQKVETKADNEYTVSYKRTAFNLTIQKVDTQGAIIENEKVAVPVGQKYTFHTPAVKYYTFENCTTADGTKLTLTKDEIITVVYSTEAYSGVKQVGEAVKEIKAGNSYLLFDASDANNNARQGYRRILANDKQVNRYAAGTQEMDPSATWTLVEKGGNKYQVKNEYYSLFIPQLQAGKATKASATGDTFTFSLNADGETWTIKGSNDQCWDGNENGLMVGWNAPGHPIKTFQYFVQPYFKAQVTCINEEGKTLKQSETLDKAGATWTLVTPMIEGYDLVSVTGNEDYEGQLDRNLNITVTYKKINTGIETVETSTANVHQGIYDLQGRKLNRIPQPGIYIINGKKVLAK
;
A
#
# COMPACT_ATOMS: atom_id res chain seq x y z
N MET A 1 -7.06 10.98 45.82
CA MET A 1 -7.63 12.30 46.18
C MET A 1 -8.15 12.19 47.60
N LYS A 2 -7.88 13.16 48.48
CA LYS A 2 -8.51 13.24 49.80
C LYS A 2 -9.76 14.11 49.67
N GLU A 3 -10.90 13.57 50.09
CA GLU A 3 -12.15 14.33 50.15
C GLU A 3 -12.01 15.42 51.22
N ASN A 4 -12.45 16.65 50.91
CA ASN A 4 -12.43 17.80 51.83
C ASN A 4 -11.04 18.25 52.34
N ASP A 5 -9.98 18.07 51.55
CA ASP A 5 -8.68 18.66 51.86
C ASP A 5 -8.68 20.18 51.54
N GLY A 6 -8.91 20.99 52.58
CA GLY A 6 -8.89 22.45 52.48
C GLY A 6 -7.56 23.04 51.99
N ASN A 7 -6.47 22.26 52.06
CA ASN A 7 -5.12 22.64 51.63
C ASN A 7 -4.76 22.15 50.22
N ALA A 8 -5.65 21.45 49.52
CA ALA A 8 -5.38 20.99 48.15
C ALA A 8 -5.18 22.18 47.19
N LEU A 9 -4.13 22.12 46.37
CA LEU A 9 -3.83 23.12 45.34
C LEU A 9 -4.92 23.17 44.25
N ILE A 10 -5.56 22.05 43.95
CA ILE A 10 -6.67 21.95 43.00
C ILE A 10 -7.91 21.49 43.77
N LYS A 11 -8.94 22.34 43.79
CA LYS A 11 -10.25 22.10 44.42
C LYS A 11 -11.29 21.91 43.33
N ILE A 12 -12.04 20.84 43.41
CA ILE A 12 -13.10 20.50 42.45
C ILE A 12 -14.42 20.53 43.20
N SER A 13 -15.44 21.19 42.64
CA SER A 13 -16.78 21.21 43.22
C SER A 13 -17.86 20.99 42.17
N VAL A 14 -18.98 20.40 42.59
CA VAL A 14 -20.19 20.28 41.77
C VAL A 14 -21.15 21.38 42.23
N PRO A 15 -21.39 22.42 41.41
CA PRO A 15 -22.23 23.54 41.83
C PRO A 15 -23.68 23.08 42.08
N THR A 16 -24.29 23.60 43.15
CA THR A 16 -25.66 23.28 43.59
C THR A 16 -26.74 24.11 42.88
N THR A 17 -26.33 25.07 42.03
CA THR A 17 -27.21 25.94 41.24
C THR A 17 -27.10 25.60 39.75
N ASP A 18 -28.18 25.80 38.98
CA ASP A 18 -28.29 25.44 37.56
C ASP A 18 -27.54 26.38 36.58
N ILE A 19 -26.38 26.90 36.98
CA ILE A 19 -25.59 27.85 36.17
C ILE A 19 -24.77 27.19 35.05
N LEU A 20 -24.49 25.88 35.13
CA LEU A 20 -23.77 25.11 34.09
C LEU A 20 -24.71 24.06 33.51
N THR A 21 -25.33 24.32 32.35
CA THR A 21 -26.40 23.46 31.80
C THR A 21 -25.94 22.49 30.73
N LYS A 22 -24.81 22.77 30.05
CA LYS A 22 -24.27 21.90 28.98
C LYS A 22 -23.26 20.87 29.50
N GLU A 23 -23.22 19.72 28.84
CA GLU A 23 -22.16 18.75 29.07
C GLU A 23 -20.80 19.33 28.65
N GLY A 24 -19.76 19.12 29.46
CA GLY A 24 -18.45 19.75 29.23
C GLY A 24 -18.30 21.18 29.72
N ALA A 25 -19.34 21.83 30.28
CA ALA A 25 -19.23 23.17 30.85
C ALA A 25 -18.47 23.19 32.18
N TYR A 26 -17.70 24.26 32.41
CA TYR A 26 -16.94 24.46 33.64
C TYR A 26 -16.73 25.94 33.97
N ASN A 27 -16.59 26.22 35.27
CA ASN A 27 -15.98 27.46 35.76
C ASN A 27 -14.60 27.13 36.33
N LEU A 28 -13.59 27.91 35.97
CA LEU A 28 -12.21 27.79 36.43
C LEU A 28 -11.78 29.11 37.04
N THR A 29 -11.40 29.09 38.32
CA THR A 29 -10.78 30.23 39.01
C THR A 29 -9.38 29.84 39.45
N ILE A 30 -8.40 30.66 39.09
CA ILE A 30 -7.02 30.57 39.56
C ILE A 30 -6.74 31.85 40.34
N ASP A 31 -6.43 31.72 41.63
CA ASP A 31 -6.13 32.84 42.52
C ASP A 31 -4.98 32.50 43.48
N ALA A 32 -4.72 33.37 44.46
CA ALA A 32 -3.66 33.20 45.45
C ALA A 32 -3.83 31.95 46.34
N ASN A 33 -5.02 31.37 46.40
CA ASN A 33 -5.36 30.20 47.20
C ASN A 33 -5.35 28.88 46.40
N GLY A 34 -5.09 28.94 45.09
CA GLY A 34 -4.95 27.77 44.21
C GLY A 34 -5.89 27.79 42.99
N VAL A 35 -6.22 26.59 42.52
CA VAL A 35 -7.09 26.35 41.36
C VAL A 35 -8.43 25.79 41.84
N LYS A 36 -9.53 26.46 41.49
CA LYS A 36 -10.90 25.98 41.74
C LYS A 36 -11.60 25.67 40.42
N ILE A 37 -12.16 24.47 40.31
CA ILE A 37 -12.94 24.02 39.15
C ILE A 37 -14.35 23.66 39.62
N ASP A 38 -15.36 24.33 39.06
CA ASP A 38 -16.77 23.98 39.25
C ASP A 38 -17.32 23.36 37.96
N THR A 39 -17.86 22.14 38.03
CA THR A 39 -18.42 21.43 36.86
C THR A 39 -19.41 20.35 37.27
N LYS A 40 -20.34 19.99 36.37
CA LYS A 40 -21.38 18.98 36.63
C LYS A 40 -20.98 17.54 36.25
N ASN A 41 -19.96 17.36 35.41
CA ASN A 41 -19.59 16.04 34.89
C ASN A 41 -18.08 15.93 34.65
N THR A 42 -17.63 14.70 34.47
CA THR A 42 -16.21 14.38 34.24
C THR A 42 -15.68 14.99 32.93
N LEU A 43 -16.53 15.16 31.92
CA LEU A 43 -16.17 15.84 30.67
C LEU A 43 -15.77 17.30 30.91
N GLY A 44 -16.56 18.04 31.69
CA GLY A 44 -16.26 19.42 32.02
C GLY A 44 -15.01 19.56 32.90
N LEU A 45 -14.78 18.61 33.81
CA LEU A 45 -13.52 18.52 34.55
C LEU A 45 -12.33 18.31 33.61
N TYR A 46 -12.44 17.37 32.67
CA TYR A 46 -11.39 17.10 31.70
C TYR A 46 -11.07 18.36 30.87
N TYR A 47 -12.09 19.07 30.37
CA TYR A 47 -11.91 20.30 29.61
C TYR A 47 -11.34 21.46 30.42
N ALA A 48 -11.72 21.60 31.70
CA ALA A 48 -11.09 22.55 32.60
C ALA A 48 -9.59 22.27 32.73
N LEU A 49 -9.20 21.00 32.86
CA LEU A 49 -7.80 20.59 32.94
C LEU A 49 -7.05 20.79 31.59
N GLN A 50 -7.72 20.60 30.45
CA GLN A 50 -7.15 20.98 29.14
C GLN A 50 -6.85 22.49 29.09
N THR A 51 -7.76 23.32 29.61
CA THR A 51 -7.54 24.78 29.70
C THR A 51 -6.37 25.13 30.61
N VAL A 52 -6.26 24.49 31.80
CA VAL A 52 -5.10 24.68 32.69
C VAL A 52 -3.80 24.30 31.98
N LYS A 53 -3.76 23.17 31.27
CA LYS A 53 -2.59 22.75 30.49
C LYS A 53 -2.25 23.71 29.33
N LYS A 54 -3.25 24.27 28.65
CA LYS A 54 -3.08 25.26 27.57
C LYS A 54 -2.57 26.61 28.05
N ILE A 55 -2.87 27.00 29.28
CA ILE A 55 -2.38 28.25 29.90
C ILE A 55 -0.90 28.12 30.30
N LEU A 56 -0.46 26.90 30.62
CA LEU A 56 0.93 26.58 30.92
C LEU A 56 1.80 26.53 29.65
N PRO A 57 3.14 26.54 29.79
CA PRO A 57 4.05 26.38 28.65
C PRO A 57 3.74 25.13 27.81
N ALA A 58 3.95 25.24 26.49
CA ALA A 58 3.54 24.24 25.50
C ALA A 58 4.01 22.80 25.79
N ASN A 59 5.16 22.62 26.44
CA ASN A 59 5.68 21.30 26.80
C ASN A 59 4.80 20.56 27.81
N VAL A 60 4.05 21.27 28.65
CA VAL A 60 3.11 20.67 29.62
C VAL A 60 1.95 19.99 28.90
N MET A 61 1.35 20.66 27.92
CA MET A 61 0.30 20.06 27.10
C MET A 61 0.85 18.89 26.27
N ALA A 62 2.07 19.03 25.74
CA ALA A 62 2.74 17.98 24.97
C ALA A 62 3.16 16.75 25.81
N GLY A 63 3.08 16.82 27.15
CA GLY A 63 3.58 15.77 28.03
C GLY A 63 5.12 15.65 28.07
N VAL A 64 5.84 16.69 27.65
CA VAL A 64 7.31 16.72 27.59
C VAL A 64 7.85 17.40 28.86
N ARG A 65 8.53 16.64 29.71
CA ARG A 65 9.18 17.16 30.92
C ARG A 65 10.46 17.91 30.57
N ASP A 66 10.61 19.12 31.12
CA ASP A 66 11.87 19.85 31.13
C ASP A 66 12.51 19.71 32.52
N GLU A 67 13.64 19.02 32.62
CA GLU A 67 14.34 18.79 33.88
C GLU A 67 14.85 20.07 34.56
N LYS A 68 15.00 21.16 33.79
CA LYS A 68 15.42 22.47 34.32
C LYS A 68 14.27 23.25 34.95
N ILE A 69 13.02 22.88 34.66
CA ILE A 69 11.83 23.54 35.19
C ILE A 69 11.32 22.75 36.39
N THR A 70 11.54 23.29 37.59
CA THR A 70 11.06 22.70 38.85
C THR A 70 9.72 23.28 39.33
N THR A 71 9.28 24.40 38.76
CA THR A 71 8.03 25.09 39.11
C THR A 71 7.41 25.76 37.89
N TYR A 72 6.07 25.72 37.78
CA TYR A 72 5.32 26.46 36.76
C TYR A 72 4.47 27.56 37.40
N ALA A 73 4.45 28.75 36.80
CA ALA A 73 3.55 29.83 37.21
C ALA A 73 2.20 29.71 36.50
N LEU A 74 1.11 29.93 37.23
CA LEU A 74 -0.24 30.05 36.68
C LEU A 74 -0.71 31.51 36.82
N PRO A 75 -1.33 32.10 35.78
CA PRO A 75 -1.90 33.44 35.88
C PRO A 75 -3.18 33.41 36.71
N TYR A 76 -3.43 34.49 37.46
CA TYR A 76 -4.72 34.67 38.12
C TYR A 76 -5.79 35.01 37.10
N VAL A 77 -6.83 34.18 37.04
CA VAL A 77 -7.87 34.26 36.02
C VAL A 77 -9.17 33.64 36.51
N THR A 78 -10.30 34.12 36.00
CA THR A 78 -11.59 33.45 36.11
C THR A 78 -12.15 33.22 34.72
N ILE A 79 -12.51 31.98 34.42
CA ILE A 79 -13.00 31.51 33.12
C ILE A 79 -14.33 30.79 33.35
N SER A 80 -15.36 31.19 32.60
CA SER A 80 -16.62 30.44 32.45
C SER A 80 -16.68 29.99 30.99
N ASP A 81 -16.70 28.68 30.75
CA ASP A 81 -16.52 28.13 29.40
C ASP A 81 -17.44 26.93 29.17
N GLU A 82 -18.01 26.85 27.96
CA GLU A 82 -18.92 25.80 27.55
C GLU A 82 -18.90 25.60 26.03
N PRO A 83 -19.17 24.39 25.52
CA PRO A 83 -19.21 24.15 24.09
C PRO A 83 -20.42 24.83 23.41
N ARG A 84 -20.21 25.35 22.21
CA ARG A 84 -21.30 25.79 21.33
C ARG A 84 -22.17 24.62 20.85
N PHE A 85 -21.54 23.51 20.47
CA PHE A 85 -22.21 22.30 19.97
C PHE A 85 -21.81 21.08 20.79
N GLU A 86 -22.74 20.14 20.98
CA GLU A 86 -22.47 18.87 21.68
C GLU A 86 -21.49 17.99 20.89
N TYR A 87 -21.61 17.99 19.55
CA TYR A 87 -20.76 17.21 18.65
C TYR A 87 -19.63 18.05 18.05
N ARG A 88 -18.38 17.66 18.28
CA ARG A 88 -17.17 18.28 17.73
C ARG A 88 -16.27 17.20 17.13
N GLY A 89 -16.45 16.94 15.84
CA GLY A 89 -15.99 15.71 15.21
C GLY A 89 -14.78 15.85 14.30
N PHE A 90 -14.02 14.76 14.22
CA PHE A 90 -13.04 14.49 13.16
C PHE A 90 -13.34 13.12 12.58
N MET A 91 -13.45 13.03 11.25
CA MET A 91 -13.54 11.77 10.54
C MET A 91 -12.19 11.42 9.92
N LEU A 92 -11.77 10.15 10.04
CA LEU A 92 -10.60 9.61 9.37
C LEU A 92 -10.97 8.36 8.56
N ASP A 93 -10.71 8.44 7.25
CA ASP A 93 -10.69 7.32 6.33
C ASP A 93 -9.39 6.51 6.50
N VAL A 94 -9.53 5.25 6.90
CA VAL A 94 -8.41 4.29 6.95
C VAL A 94 -8.54 3.20 5.88
N SER A 95 -9.62 3.25 5.09
CA SER A 95 -9.92 2.28 4.05
C SER A 95 -9.07 2.53 2.81
N ARG A 96 -9.08 3.75 2.28
CA ARG A 96 -8.36 4.11 1.04
C ARG A 96 -6.84 3.99 1.21
N HIS A 97 -6.33 4.48 2.33
CA HIS A 97 -4.98 4.22 2.84
C HIS A 97 -5.05 3.94 4.33
N PHE A 98 -4.30 2.95 4.79
CA PHE A 98 -4.30 2.50 6.18
C PHE A 98 -3.36 3.32 7.05
N PHE A 99 -3.79 3.58 8.29
CA PHE A 99 -2.98 4.21 9.34
C PHE A 99 -2.88 3.27 10.54
N THR A 100 -1.70 3.14 11.11
CA THR A 100 -1.44 2.27 12.27
C THR A 100 -2.18 2.75 13.53
N VAL A 101 -2.29 1.88 14.54
CA VAL A 101 -2.85 2.21 15.87
C VAL A 101 -2.20 3.46 16.45
N GLU A 102 -0.87 3.56 16.39
CA GLU A 102 -0.14 4.70 16.94
C GLU A 102 -0.41 5.99 16.16
N GLU A 103 -0.55 5.93 14.84
CA GLU A 103 -0.91 7.09 14.02
C GLU A 103 -2.33 7.60 14.33
N VAL A 104 -3.29 6.69 14.56
CA VAL A 104 -4.64 7.06 15.00
C VAL A 104 -4.62 7.70 16.38
N LYS A 105 -3.86 7.13 17.34
CA LYS A 105 -3.70 7.70 18.69
C LYS A 105 -3.15 9.12 18.67
N ARG A 106 -2.19 9.42 17.79
CA ARG A 106 -1.63 10.77 17.63
C ARG A 106 -2.70 11.80 17.23
N ILE A 107 -3.62 11.43 16.34
CA ILE A 107 -4.74 12.30 15.99
C ILE A 107 -5.70 12.48 17.17
N LEU A 108 -5.97 11.42 17.94
CA LEU A 108 -6.79 11.50 19.16
C LEU A 108 -6.16 12.44 20.21
N ASP A 109 -4.83 12.50 20.30
CA ASP A 109 -4.14 13.48 21.14
C ASP A 109 -4.40 14.92 20.68
N VAL A 110 -4.28 15.19 19.37
CA VAL A 110 -4.61 16.50 18.80
C VAL A 110 -6.05 16.88 19.08
N MET A 111 -7.00 15.97 18.83
CA MET A 111 -8.42 16.19 19.14
C MET A 111 -8.64 16.56 20.61
N ALA A 112 -7.96 15.86 21.52
CA ALA A 112 -8.05 16.10 22.96
C ALA A 112 -7.51 17.48 23.37
N TYR A 113 -6.38 17.92 22.79
CA TYR A 113 -5.80 19.25 23.05
C TYR A 113 -6.79 20.39 22.74
N TYR A 114 -7.65 20.17 21.75
CA TYR A 114 -8.61 21.16 21.25
C TYR A 114 -10.07 20.83 21.62
N LYS A 115 -10.28 20.00 22.65
CA LYS A 115 -11.61 19.69 23.22
C LYS A 115 -12.62 19.10 22.21
N MET A 116 -12.14 18.42 21.16
CA MET A 116 -12.98 17.61 20.28
C MET A 116 -13.36 16.30 20.98
N ASN A 117 -14.54 15.74 20.67
CA ASN A 117 -15.11 14.64 21.45
C ASN A 117 -15.71 13.50 20.64
N ARG A 118 -15.62 13.57 19.31
CA ARG A 118 -16.22 12.57 18.41
C ARG A 118 -15.21 12.20 17.33
N PHE A 119 -14.75 10.96 17.35
CA PHE A 119 -13.88 10.42 16.31
C PHE A 119 -14.71 9.50 15.43
N HIS A 120 -15.01 9.96 14.22
CA HIS A 120 -15.73 9.19 13.22
C HIS A 120 -14.72 8.34 12.44
N TRP A 121 -14.77 7.02 12.59
CA TRP A 121 -13.75 6.13 12.06
C TRP A 121 -14.30 5.30 10.91
N HIS A 122 -13.89 5.64 9.69
CA HIS A 122 -14.35 4.98 8.47
C HIS A 122 -13.45 3.79 8.15
N LEU A 123 -13.99 2.59 8.40
CA LEU A 123 -13.25 1.33 8.49
C LEU A 123 -13.35 0.44 7.24
N SER A 124 -14.24 0.76 6.30
CA SER A 124 -14.44 -0.03 5.08
C SER A 124 -14.87 0.83 3.91
N ASP A 125 -14.33 0.55 2.73
CA ASP A 125 -14.76 1.14 1.46
C ASP A 125 -14.39 0.19 0.30
N ASP A 126 -14.55 0.63 -0.95
CA ASP A 126 -14.24 -0.14 -2.15
C ASP A 126 -12.76 -0.58 -2.26
N GLN A 127 -11.87 0.19 -1.64
CA GLN A 127 -10.42 0.05 -1.69
C GLN A 127 -9.85 -0.81 -0.57
N GLY A 128 -10.64 -1.13 0.45
CA GLY A 128 -10.14 -1.85 1.60
C GLY A 128 -11.16 -2.10 2.71
N TRP A 129 -10.99 -3.24 3.37
CA TRP A 129 -11.68 -3.57 4.61
C TRP A 129 -10.68 -3.63 5.76
N ARG A 130 -10.91 -2.87 6.85
CA ARG A 130 -9.89 -2.59 7.86
C ARG A 130 -10.19 -3.09 9.26
N ILE A 131 -11.23 -3.89 9.46
CA ILE A 131 -11.56 -4.43 10.79
C ILE A 131 -11.78 -5.94 10.77
N GLU A 132 -11.24 -6.64 11.76
CA GLU A 132 -11.52 -8.07 11.92
C GLU A 132 -12.98 -8.35 12.32
N ILE A 133 -13.67 -9.12 11.48
CA ILE A 133 -14.98 -9.72 11.78
C ILE A 133 -14.79 -11.23 11.82
N LYS A 134 -14.89 -11.83 13.01
CA LYS A 134 -14.55 -13.24 13.25
C LYS A 134 -15.43 -14.18 12.46
N LYS A 135 -16.72 -13.85 12.32
CA LYS A 135 -17.66 -14.63 11.52
C LYS A 135 -17.34 -14.60 10.02
N TYR A 136 -16.68 -13.54 9.56
CA TYR A 136 -16.40 -13.32 8.13
C TYR A 136 -14.91 -13.03 7.87
N PRO A 137 -14.02 -14.02 8.07
CA PRO A 137 -12.57 -13.81 8.00
C PRO A 137 -12.06 -13.34 6.63
N LYS A 138 -12.74 -13.67 5.52
CA LYS A 138 -12.35 -13.17 4.18
C LYS A 138 -12.41 -11.65 4.05
N LEU A 139 -13.16 -10.95 4.91
CA LEU A 139 -13.16 -9.49 4.90
C LEU A 139 -11.75 -8.94 5.16
N THR A 140 -10.95 -9.60 6.01
CA THR A 140 -9.55 -9.19 6.24
C THR A 140 -8.54 -10.03 5.46
N THR A 141 -8.78 -11.31 5.18
CA THR A 141 -7.82 -12.12 4.38
C THR A 141 -7.88 -11.84 2.87
N VAL A 142 -8.97 -11.24 2.38
CA VAL A 142 -9.14 -10.81 0.99
C VAL A 142 -9.40 -9.30 0.93
N GLY A 143 -10.46 -8.83 1.59
CA GLY A 143 -10.94 -7.44 1.52
C GLY A 143 -9.92 -6.39 1.97
N SER A 144 -8.89 -6.76 2.73
CA SER A 144 -7.84 -5.82 3.17
C SER A 144 -6.67 -5.65 2.18
N ILE A 145 -6.67 -6.39 1.07
CA ILE A 145 -5.56 -6.46 0.12
C ILE A 145 -6.00 -5.91 -1.24
N ALA A 146 -5.59 -4.69 -1.56
CA ALA A 146 -5.78 -4.16 -2.91
C ALA A 146 -4.64 -4.58 -3.85
N PRO A 147 -4.89 -4.75 -5.15
CA PRO A 147 -3.85 -5.19 -6.09
C PRO A 147 -2.76 -4.14 -6.34
N ASN A 148 -3.07 -2.85 -6.13
CA ASN A 148 -2.12 -1.73 -6.21
C ASN A 148 -2.65 -0.54 -5.39
N ARG A 149 -1.81 0.49 -5.21
CA ARG A 149 -2.19 1.76 -4.59
C ARG A 149 -1.34 2.92 -5.13
N ARG A 150 -1.97 4.09 -5.28
CA ARG A 150 -1.27 5.33 -5.61
C ARG A 150 -0.79 6.02 -4.33
N PHE A 151 0.51 6.24 -4.23
CA PHE A 151 1.15 6.93 -3.11
C PHE A 151 1.45 8.38 -3.44
N THR A 152 1.22 9.29 -2.49
CA THR A 152 1.70 10.68 -2.53
C THR A 152 2.95 10.82 -1.65
N ASP A 153 4.04 11.34 -2.21
CA ASP A 153 5.28 11.59 -1.47
C ASP A 153 5.48 13.08 -1.20
N MET A 154 5.49 13.43 0.08
CA MET A 154 5.71 14.78 0.58
C MET A 154 7.09 15.34 0.23
N LYS A 155 8.12 14.49 0.12
CA LYS A 155 9.51 14.92 -0.11
C LYS A 155 9.76 15.28 -1.56
N THR A 156 9.25 14.47 -2.48
CA THR A 156 9.40 14.70 -3.92
C THR A 156 8.27 15.56 -4.51
N CYS A 157 7.18 15.77 -3.77
CA CYS A 157 5.97 16.45 -4.24
C CYS A 157 5.37 15.76 -5.48
N THR A 158 5.35 14.43 -5.49
CA THR A 158 4.84 13.63 -6.62
C THR A 158 3.86 12.54 -6.16
N GLN A 159 3.12 11.96 -7.11
CA GLN A 159 2.38 10.71 -6.90
C GLN A 159 2.92 9.60 -7.79
N TYR A 160 2.91 8.37 -7.29
CA TYR A 160 3.31 7.20 -8.05
C TYR A 160 2.52 5.96 -7.64
N TRP A 161 2.43 4.98 -8.52
CA TRP A 161 1.86 3.67 -8.21
C TRP A 161 2.92 2.79 -7.57
N ILE A 162 2.59 2.11 -6.48
CA ILE A 162 3.55 1.22 -5.79
C ILE A 162 3.81 -0.08 -6.57
N ASN A 163 2.95 -0.42 -7.54
CA ASN A 163 3.07 -1.57 -8.44
C ASN A 163 3.25 -2.92 -7.72
N ARG A 164 2.62 -3.05 -6.55
CA ARG A 164 2.55 -4.28 -5.75
C ARG A 164 1.23 -4.29 -4.96
N PRO A 165 0.78 -5.47 -4.48
CA PRO A 165 -0.36 -5.54 -3.57
C PRO A 165 -0.17 -4.62 -2.35
N TYR A 166 -1.25 -3.95 -1.95
CA TYR A 166 -1.32 -3.07 -0.80
C TYR A 166 -2.17 -3.73 0.29
N GLY A 167 -1.49 -4.37 1.25
CA GLY A 167 -2.09 -5.15 2.34
C GLY A 167 -1.43 -6.53 2.50
N PRO A 168 -1.92 -7.36 3.43
CA PRO A 168 -3.10 -7.13 4.26
C PRO A 168 -2.89 -6.07 5.33
N TYR A 169 -3.81 -5.10 5.40
CA TYR A 169 -3.81 -4.05 6.41
C TYR A 169 -5.19 -3.92 7.04
N PHE A 170 -5.29 -4.25 8.32
CA PHE A 170 -6.51 -4.17 9.10
C PHE A 170 -6.17 -4.12 10.59
N TYR A 171 -7.14 -3.73 11.42
CA TYR A 171 -7.06 -3.81 12.87
C TYR A 171 -7.69 -5.11 13.35
N THR A 172 -6.99 -5.81 14.25
CA THR A 172 -7.61 -6.88 15.03
C THR A 172 -8.63 -6.31 16.00
N GLN A 173 -9.55 -7.14 16.50
CA GLN A 173 -10.50 -6.68 17.52
C GLN A 173 -9.81 -6.14 18.78
N GLU A 174 -8.64 -6.68 19.16
CA GLU A 174 -7.86 -6.24 20.31
C GLU A 174 -7.26 -4.84 20.07
N GLN A 175 -6.74 -4.58 18.88
CA GLN A 175 -6.26 -3.25 18.50
C GLN A 175 -7.40 -2.22 18.47
N ILE A 176 -8.58 -2.60 18.02
CA ILE A 176 -9.78 -1.73 18.12
C ILE A 176 -10.08 -1.41 19.59
N ARG A 177 -10.13 -2.42 20.46
CA ARG A 177 -10.39 -2.22 21.91
C ARG A 177 -9.34 -1.31 22.55
N GLU A 178 -8.08 -1.44 22.15
CA GLU A 178 -6.98 -0.57 22.59
C GLU A 178 -7.23 0.89 22.20
N VAL A 179 -7.56 1.17 20.94
CA VAL A 179 -7.84 2.54 20.46
C VAL A 179 -9.11 3.10 21.13
N VAL A 180 -10.15 2.29 21.30
CA VAL A 180 -11.38 2.67 22.01
C VAL A 180 -11.09 3.05 23.46
N ALA A 181 -10.28 2.26 24.17
CA ALA A 181 -9.86 2.56 25.54
C ALA A 181 -9.06 3.87 25.61
N TYR A 182 -8.11 4.05 24.68
CA TYR A 182 -7.29 5.26 24.60
C TYR A 182 -8.12 6.53 24.32
N ALA A 183 -9.08 6.45 23.40
CA ALA A 183 -10.01 7.55 23.11
C ALA A 183 -10.89 7.87 24.33
N LYS A 184 -11.36 6.84 25.05
CA LYS A 184 -12.19 7.00 26.25
C LYS A 184 -11.47 7.76 27.36
N GLU A 185 -10.19 7.50 27.59
CA GLU A 185 -9.38 8.23 28.58
C GLU A 185 -9.28 9.73 28.26
N LYS A 186 -9.46 10.09 26.99
CA LYS A 186 -9.45 11.48 26.51
C LYS A 186 -10.85 12.07 26.34
N HIS A 187 -11.87 11.37 26.80
CA HIS A 187 -13.27 11.73 26.61
C HIS A 187 -13.66 11.92 25.12
N ILE A 188 -13.11 11.09 24.25
CA ILE A 188 -13.46 11.02 22.83
C ILE A 188 -14.27 9.75 22.61
N GLU A 189 -15.48 9.91 22.07
CA GLU A 189 -16.30 8.79 21.66
C GLU A 189 -15.98 8.44 20.21
N ILE A 190 -15.75 7.14 19.95
CA ILE A 190 -15.52 6.65 18.59
C ILE A 190 -16.86 6.21 17.99
N ILE A 191 -17.17 6.74 16.80
CA ILE A 191 -18.31 6.35 15.98
C ILE A 191 -17.73 5.51 14.83
N PRO A 192 -17.90 4.17 14.86
CA PRO A 192 -17.44 3.34 13.76
C PRO A 192 -18.36 3.48 12.56
N GLU A 193 -17.77 3.51 11.38
CA GLU A 193 -18.47 3.46 10.11
C GLU A 193 -18.05 2.22 9.31
N ILE A 194 -19.06 1.44 8.95
CA ILE A 194 -19.00 0.43 7.89
C ILE A 194 -20.01 0.89 6.84
N ASP A 195 -19.51 1.52 5.77
CA ASP A 195 -20.37 2.07 4.73
C ASP A 195 -21.15 0.95 4.01
N MET A 196 -22.45 1.16 3.81
CA MET A 196 -23.35 0.23 3.14
C MET A 196 -24.64 0.95 2.71
N PRO A 197 -25.31 0.52 1.62
CA PRO A 197 -24.96 -0.61 0.75
C PRO A 197 -24.02 -0.25 -0.41
N GLY A 198 -23.69 1.03 -0.57
CA GLY A 198 -22.63 1.53 -1.45
C GLY A 198 -21.25 1.34 -0.81
N HIS A 199 -20.18 1.75 -1.52
CA HIS A 199 -18.80 1.68 -1.00
C HIS A 199 -18.43 0.32 -0.38
N PHE A 200 -18.91 -0.76 -0.98
CA PHE A 200 -18.89 -2.10 -0.39
C PHE A 200 -18.06 -3.11 -1.19
N VAL A 201 -17.29 -2.67 -2.20
CA VAL A 201 -16.55 -3.58 -3.09
C VAL A 201 -15.55 -4.47 -2.34
N ALA A 202 -14.89 -3.97 -1.28
CA ALA A 202 -13.99 -4.82 -0.50
C ALA A 202 -14.73 -6.01 0.17
N ALA A 203 -15.99 -5.80 0.57
CA ALA A 203 -16.84 -6.87 1.09
C ALA A 203 -17.37 -7.76 -0.03
N MET A 204 -17.76 -7.20 -1.19
CA MET A 204 -18.22 -7.98 -2.35
C MET A 204 -17.10 -8.83 -2.95
N ALA A 205 -15.84 -8.37 -2.94
CA ALA A 205 -14.69 -9.17 -3.35
C ALA A 205 -14.41 -10.34 -2.38
N ALA A 206 -14.70 -10.15 -1.09
CA ALA A 206 -14.52 -11.19 -0.07
C ALA A 206 -15.67 -12.22 -0.07
N TYR A 207 -16.90 -11.76 -0.27
CA TYR A 207 -18.15 -12.54 -0.26
C TYR A 207 -19.06 -12.12 -1.42
N PRO A 208 -18.73 -12.53 -2.66
CA PRO A 208 -19.46 -12.12 -3.86
C PRO A 208 -20.91 -12.60 -3.87
N GLU A 209 -21.24 -13.67 -3.15
CA GLU A 209 -22.60 -14.20 -2.99
C GLU A 209 -23.62 -13.17 -2.47
N TYR A 210 -23.16 -12.09 -1.82
CA TYR A 210 -24.02 -11.02 -1.30
C TYR A 210 -24.18 -9.82 -2.26
N SER A 211 -23.48 -9.82 -3.41
CA SER A 211 -23.64 -8.79 -4.46
C SER A 211 -24.91 -9.00 -5.29
N CYS A 212 -25.31 -7.96 -6.03
CA CYS A 212 -26.31 -8.08 -7.09
C CYS A 212 -25.85 -8.93 -8.27
N TYR A 213 -24.54 -9.14 -8.41
CA TYR A 213 -23.95 -9.95 -9.48
C TYR A 213 -22.96 -10.98 -8.91
N PRO A 214 -23.40 -12.04 -8.21
CA PRO A 214 -22.49 -12.98 -7.54
C PRO A 214 -21.43 -13.65 -8.42
N GLU A 215 -21.74 -13.87 -9.70
CA GLU A 215 -20.81 -14.43 -10.69
C GLU A 215 -19.97 -13.35 -11.40
N GLY A 216 -20.06 -12.11 -10.93
CA GLY A 216 -19.36 -10.95 -11.46
C GLY A 216 -17.88 -10.92 -11.07
N SER A 217 -17.11 -10.08 -11.77
CA SER A 217 -15.72 -9.82 -11.40
C SER A 217 -15.66 -8.78 -10.28
N HIS A 218 -15.56 -9.25 -9.04
CA HIS A 218 -15.36 -8.40 -7.86
C HIS A 218 -13.87 -8.20 -7.59
N VAL A 219 -13.36 -7.00 -7.86
CA VAL A 219 -11.95 -6.65 -7.69
C VAL A 219 -11.85 -5.44 -6.79
N ILE A 220 -11.05 -5.52 -5.73
CA ILE A 220 -10.80 -4.42 -4.80
C ILE A 220 -10.14 -3.25 -5.55
N TRP A 221 -10.65 -2.03 -5.36
CA TRP A 221 -10.22 -0.88 -6.15
C TRP A 221 -8.84 -0.35 -5.72
N SER A 222 -8.03 0.02 -6.71
CA SER A 222 -6.70 0.61 -6.49
C SER A 222 -6.71 2.15 -6.45
N ASP A 223 -7.81 2.78 -6.86
CA ASP A 223 -8.02 4.23 -6.81
C ASP A 223 -9.44 4.57 -6.30
N GLY A 224 -9.68 5.86 -6.04
CA GLY A 224 -10.99 6.39 -5.62
C GLY A 224 -12.07 6.36 -6.73
N GLY A 225 -13.33 6.47 -6.33
CA GLY A 225 -14.49 6.62 -7.23
C GLY A 225 -15.77 6.04 -6.63
N ILE A 226 -16.81 5.91 -7.47
CA ILE A 226 -18.14 5.39 -7.08
C ILE A 226 -18.40 4.07 -7.79
N SER A 227 -18.50 2.98 -7.04
CA SER A 227 -18.77 1.65 -7.57
C SER A 227 -20.26 1.35 -7.76
N SER A 228 -20.60 0.62 -8.83
CA SER A 228 -21.91 0.00 -9.02
C SER A 228 -22.02 -1.40 -8.44
N ASP A 229 -20.92 -1.97 -7.95
CA ASP A 229 -20.91 -3.29 -7.31
C ASP A 229 -21.25 -3.12 -5.82
N VAL A 230 -22.54 -3.22 -5.54
CA VAL A 230 -23.18 -2.86 -4.27
C VAL A 230 -23.85 -4.07 -3.64
N LEU A 231 -24.11 -3.99 -2.33
CA LEU A 231 -24.81 -5.03 -1.59
C LEU A 231 -26.22 -5.28 -2.18
N ASN A 232 -26.59 -6.55 -2.33
CA ASN A 232 -27.95 -6.92 -2.74
C ASN A 232 -28.93 -6.78 -1.57
N VAL A 233 -29.48 -5.59 -1.38
CA VAL A 233 -30.39 -5.27 -0.28
C VAL A 233 -31.76 -5.97 -0.34
N ALA A 234 -32.08 -6.63 -1.45
CA ALA A 234 -33.27 -7.47 -1.58
C ALA A 234 -33.02 -8.92 -1.13
N ASN A 235 -31.76 -9.37 -1.08
CA ASN A 235 -31.39 -10.70 -0.60
C ASN A 235 -31.41 -10.74 0.95
N PRO A 236 -32.29 -11.56 1.57
CA PRO A 236 -32.35 -11.68 3.03
C PRO A 236 -31.02 -12.12 3.67
N GLU A 237 -30.24 -12.96 2.99
CA GLU A 237 -28.93 -13.41 3.49
C GLU A 237 -27.89 -12.30 3.44
N ALA A 238 -27.90 -11.46 2.40
CA ALA A 238 -27.04 -10.28 2.31
C ALA A 238 -27.39 -9.22 3.38
N VAL A 239 -28.68 -9.05 3.69
CA VAL A 239 -29.12 -8.20 4.81
C VAL A 239 -28.70 -8.81 6.15
N GLN A 240 -28.74 -10.13 6.29
CA GLN A 240 -28.26 -10.80 7.50
C GLN A 240 -26.74 -10.67 7.65
N PHE A 241 -25.97 -10.79 6.57
CA PHE A 241 -24.53 -10.54 6.52
C PHE A 241 -24.19 -9.15 7.08
N ALA A 242 -24.88 -8.10 6.63
CA ALA A 242 -24.71 -6.75 7.17
C ALA A 242 -25.02 -6.67 8.67
N LYS A 243 -26.11 -7.30 9.14
CA LYS A 243 -26.46 -7.34 10.58
C LYS A 243 -25.45 -8.08 11.43
N ASP A 244 -24.87 -9.15 10.89
CA ASP A 244 -23.86 -9.95 11.59
C ASP A 244 -22.55 -9.19 11.75
N ILE A 245 -22.11 -8.47 10.71
CA ILE A 245 -20.98 -7.52 10.79
C ILE A 245 -21.24 -6.48 11.87
N LEU A 246 -22.41 -5.84 11.84
CA LEU A 246 -22.78 -4.82 12.82
C LEU A 246 -22.92 -5.40 14.24
N SER A 247 -23.26 -6.69 14.39
CA SER A 247 -23.31 -7.34 15.70
C SER A 247 -21.93 -7.37 16.36
N GLU A 248 -20.91 -7.82 15.63
CA GLU A 248 -19.53 -7.82 16.15
C GLU A 248 -19.01 -6.40 16.35
N LEU A 249 -19.33 -5.46 15.44
CA LEU A 249 -18.94 -4.07 15.57
C LEU A 249 -19.48 -3.44 16.87
N ILE A 250 -20.76 -3.67 17.19
CA ILE A 250 -21.43 -3.13 18.37
C ILE A 250 -20.80 -3.61 19.69
N GLU A 251 -20.17 -4.79 19.70
CA GLU A 251 -19.47 -5.32 20.88
C GLU A 251 -18.12 -4.62 21.11
N LEU A 252 -17.48 -4.12 20.04
CA LEU A 252 -16.18 -3.47 20.11
C LEU A 252 -16.29 -1.99 20.47
N PHE A 253 -17.36 -1.33 20.03
CA PHE A 253 -17.58 0.10 20.21
C PHE A 253 -18.70 0.34 21.24
N PRO A 254 -18.36 0.79 22.47
CA PRO A 254 -19.32 0.87 23.56
C PRO A 254 -20.29 2.07 23.44
N TYR A 255 -20.06 2.99 22.52
CA TYR A 255 -20.82 4.23 22.37
C TYR A 255 -22.14 4.06 21.62
N GLN A 256 -23.02 5.05 21.71
CA GLN A 256 -24.42 4.89 21.31
C GLN A 256 -24.62 4.80 19.78
N THR A 257 -23.79 5.51 19.01
CA THR A 257 -23.99 5.70 17.57
C THR A 257 -23.18 4.74 16.73
N ILE A 258 -23.80 4.15 15.70
CA ILE A 258 -23.16 3.37 14.64
C ILE A 258 -23.47 4.02 13.30
N HIS A 259 -22.44 4.31 12.51
CA HIS A 259 -22.59 4.89 11.19
C HIS A 259 -22.58 3.79 10.12
N ILE A 260 -23.49 3.87 9.16
CA ILE A 260 -23.59 2.90 8.06
C ILE A 260 -23.33 3.52 6.69
N GLY A 261 -22.86 4.76 6.66
CA GLY A 261 -22.62 5.53 5.44
C GLY A 261 -23.91 5.77 4.66
N GLY A 262 -24.01 5.15 3.49
CA GLY A 262 -25.16 5.22 2.59
C GLY A 262 -25.08 6.34 1.54
N ASP A 263 -23.92 6.96 1.39
CA ASP A 263 -23.59 7.92 0.34
C ASP A 263 -23.33 7.23 -1.00
N GLU A 264 -23.42 8.03 -2.06
CA GLU A 264 -23.03 7.73 -3.44
C GLU A 264 -23.48 6.39 -4.06
N CYS A 265 -24.42 5.67 -3.45
CA CYS A 265 -24.81 4.32 -3.87
C CYS A 265 -25.64 4.34 -5.18
N PRO A 266 -25.15 3.81 -6.32
CA PRO A 266 -25.94 3.76 -7.55
C PRO A 266 -27.09 2.75 -7.45
N THR A 267 -28.22 3.01 -8.12
CA THR A 267 -29.37 2.07 -8.17
C THR A 267 -29.30 1.07 -9.32
N SER A 268 -28.37 1.26 -10.28
CA SER A 268 -28.31 0.50 -11.53
C SER A 268 -28.16 -1.00 -11.33
N ALA A 269 -27.44 -1.44 -10.29
CA ALA A 269 -27.31 -2.85 -9.96
C ALA A 269 -28.64 -3.47 -9.50
N TRP A 270 -29.42 -2.74 -8.72
CA TRP A 270 -30.75 -3.20 -8.27
C TRP A 270 -31.77 -3.20 -9.41
N GLU A 271 -31.67 -2.24 -10.33
CA GLU A 271 -32.52 -2.19 -11.53
C GLU A 271 -32.33 -3.42 -12.43
N GLY A 272 -31.10 -3.94 -12.51
CA GLY A 272 -30.77 -5.13 -13.30
C GLY A 272 -30.96 -6.47 -12.59
N ASN A 273 -31.12 -6.49 -11.25
CA ASN A 273 -31.17 -7.72 -10.47
C ASN A 273 -32.61 -8.25 -10.29
N ALA A 274 -32.83 -9.53 -10.62
CA ALA A 274 -34.17 -10.15 -10.61
C ALA A 274 -34.87 -10.11 -9.23
N LEU A 275 -34.13 -10.32 -8.14
CA LEU A 275 -34.68 -10.31 -6.78
C LEU A 275 -35.04 -8.88 -6.36
N CYS A 276 -34.18 -7.91 -6.66
CA CYS A 276 -34.49 -6.49 -6.44
C CYS A 276 -35.74 -6.04 -7.20
N GLN A 277 -35.88 -6.45 -8.47
CA GLN A 277 -37.08 -6.17 -9.27
C GLN A 277 -38.33 -6.85 -8.69
N GLN A 278 -38.21 -8.04 -8.12
CA GLN A 278 -39.30 -8.72 -7.45
C GLN A 278 -39.77 -7.94 -6.22
N VAL A 279 -38.86 -7.61 -5.30
CA VAL A 279 -39.18 -6.80 -4.10
C VAL A 279 -39.75 -5.44 -4.48
N TYR A 280 -39.20 -4.79 -5.51
CA TYR A 280 -39.70 -3.53 -6.05
C TYR A 280 -41.19 -3.62 -6.46
N ARG A 281 -41.58 -4.70 -7.14
CA ARG A 281 -42.98 -4.94 -7.56
C ARG A 281 -43.88 -5.32 -6.38
N GLU A 282 -43.43 -6.21 -5.52
CA GLU A 282 -44.21 -6.72 -4.38
C GLU A 282 -44.54 -5.62 -3.36
N GLU A 283 -43.56 -4.77 -3.06
CA GLU A 283 -43.73 -3.63 -2.14
C GLU A 283 -44.29 -2.38 -2.83
N LYS A 284 -44.65 -2.49 -4.12
CA LYS A 284 -45.25 -1.42 -4.94
C LYS A 284 -44.43 -0.13 -4.91
N MET A 285 -43.11 -0.28 -5.02
CA MET A 285 -42.19 0.84 -5.05
C MET A 285 -42.34 1.64 -6.34
N THR A 286 -42.07 2.94 -6.26
CA THR A 286 -42.14 3.87 -7.40
C THR A 286 -40.77 4.33 -7.89
N ASN A 287 -39.71 4.01 -7.14
CA ASN A 287 -38.33 4.34 -7.48
C ASN A 287 -37.37 3.33 -6.82
N TYR A 288 -36.37 2.84 -7.55
CA TYR A 288 -35.42 1.85 -7.02
C TYR A 288 -34.59 2.35 -5.84
N ARG A 289 -34.44 3.68 -5.67
CA ARG A 289 -33.85 4.28 -4.46
C ARG A 289 -34.58 3.87 -3.17
N GLN A 290 -35.87 3.52 -3.25
CA GLN A 290 -36.65 3.07 -2.10
C GLN A 290 -36.12 1.75 -1.52
N LEU A 291 -35.39 0.93 -2.29
CA LEU A 291 -34.69 -0.25 -1.77
C LEU A 291 -33.61 0.14 -0.75
N GLN A 292 -32.88 1.24 -0.99
CA GLN A 292 -31.93 1.77 -0.01
C GLN A 292 -32.65 2.28 1.25
N SER A 293 -33.74 3.04 1.09
CA SER A 293 -34.52 3.53 2.24
C SER A 293 -35.07 2.38 3.10
N ARG A 294 -35.51 1.29 2.45
CA ARG A 294 -35.93 0.06 3.11
C ARG A 294 -34.78 -0.61 3.86
N PHE A 295 -33.61 -0.74 3.24
CA PHE A 295 -32.42 -1.31 3.88
C PHE A 295 -31.98 -0.49 5.09
N ILE A 296 -31.88 0.84 4.95
CA ILE A 296 -31.57 1.76 6.05
C ILE A 296 -32.56 1.56 7.20
N LYS A 297 -33.85 1.41 6.90
CA LYS A 297 -34.85 1.11 7.93
C LYS A 297 -34.56 -0.23 8.62
N GLN A 298 -34.28 -1.30 7.88
CA GLN A 298 -34.00 -2.62 8.44
C GLN A 298 -32.76 -2.63 9.34
N ILE A 299 -31.70 -1.93 8.93
CA ILE A 299 -30.49 -1.78 9.73
C ILE A 299 -30.74 -0.88 10.93
N GLY A 300 -31.47 0.23 10.77
CA GLY A 300 -31.86 1.12 11.86
C GLY A 300 -32.69 0.42 12.94
N ASP A 301 -33.69 -0.37 12.55
CA ASP A 301 -34.47 -1.19 13.48
C ASP A 301 -33.58 -2.23 14.20
N PHE A 302 -32.64 -2.84 13.47
CA PHE A 302 -31.70 -3.80 14.03
C PHE A 302 -30.76 -3.18 15.08
N VAL A 303 -30.07 -2.08 14.75
CA VAL A 303 -29.16 -1.42 15.72
C VAL A 303 -29.94 -0.87 16.91
N LYS A 304 -31.17 -0.38 16.70
CA LYS A 304 -32.06 0.04 17.79
C LYS A 304 -32.44 -1.12 18.71
N SER A 305 -32.67 -2.32 18.17
CA SER A 305 -32.91 -3.53 18.97
C SER A 305 -31.72 -3.90 19.87
N LYS A 306 -30.51 -3.42 19.53
CA LYS A 306 -29.27 -3.56 20.31
C LYS A 306 -29.00 -2.35 21.22
N GLY A 307 -29.96 -1.43 21.35
CA GLY A 307 -29.83 -0.22 22.18
C GLY A 307 -28.93 0.86 21.57
N ARG A 308 -28.74 0.85 20.25
CA ARG A 308 -27.89 1.81 19.51
C ARG A 308 -28.71 2.75 18.63
N GLU A 309 -28.09 3.85 18.22
CA GLU A 309 -28.64 4.83 17.28
C GLU A 309 -27.91 4.75 15.93
N LEU A 310 -28.67 4.93 14.85
CA LEU A 310 -28.12 4.89 13.49
C LEU A 310 -27.60 6.27 13.07
N ALA A 311 -26.51 6.30 12.31
CA ALA A 311 -26.06 7.49 11.59
C ALA A 311 -25.84 7.20 10.10
N VAL A 312 -26.06 8.22 9.26
CA VAL A 312 -26.02 8.14 7.80
C VAL A 312 -25.54 9.45 7.17
N TRP A 313 -24.96 9.36 5.97
CA TRP A 313 -24.77 10.52 5.10
C TRP A 313 -26.11 11.05 4.56
N ASN A 314 -26.15 12.33 4.18
CA ASN A 314 -27.41 13.03 3.94
C ASN A 314 -28.20 12.56 2.72
N GLU A 315 -27.61 11.79 1.80
CA GLU A 315 -28.33 11.17 0.68
C GLU A 315 -29.51 10.33 1.14
N ALA A 316 -29.46 9.73 2.33
CA ALA A 316 -30.58 9.03 2.93
C ALA A 316 -31.87 9.88 3.00
N ILE A 317 -31.73 11.21 3.11
CA ILE A 317 -32.86 12.16 3.16
C ILE A 317 -32.92 13.15 1.99
N SER A 318 -31.84 13.31 1.22
CA SER A 318 -31.74 14.28 0.13
C SER A 318 -31.76 13.67 -1.27
N ALA A 319 -31.50 12.36 -1.42
CA ALA A 319 -31.53 11.72 -2.73
C ALA A 319 -32.96 11.67 -3.29
N ASN A 320 -33.11 11.99 -4.58
CA ASN A 320 -34.40 11.92 -5.25
C ASN A 320 -34.94 10.49 -5.23
N GLY A 321 -36.24 10.32 -4.91
CA GLY A 321 -36.90 9.03 -4.84
C GLY A 321 -36.73 8.27 -3.51
N ALA A 322 -35.98 8.80 -2.54
CA ALA A 322 -35.87 8.21 -1.20
C ALA A 322 -37.23 8.21 -0.47
N ASN A 323 -37.51 7.14 0.28
CA ASN A 323 -38.69 7.05 1.13
C ASN A 323 -38.41 7.66 2.51
N LEU A 324 -38.73 8.95 2.66
CA LEU A 324 -38.45 9.69 3.89
C LEU A 324 -39.16 9.13 5.12
N ASN A 325 -40.37 8.56 4.97
CA ASN A 325 -41.10 7.96 6.09
C ASN A 325 -40.35 6.75 6.67
N GLN A 326 -39.77 5.91 5.81
CA GLN A 326 -38.96 4.77 6.25
C GLN A 326 -37.68 5.22 6.96
N VAL A 327 -36.94 6.15 6.36
CA VAL A 327 -35.67 6.65 6.93
C VAL A 327 -35.91 7.34 8.28
N THR A 328 -36.85 8.31 8.33
CA THR A 328 -37.15 9.07 9.55
C THR A 328 -37.71 8.21 10.69
N SER A 329 -38.34 7.07 10.40
CA SER A 329 -38.83 6.16 11.44
C SER A 329 -37.73 5.62 12.37
N THR A 330 -36.47 5.60 11.88
CA THR A 330 -35.29 5.18 12.65
C THR A 330 -34.58 6.33 13.38
N LYS A 331 -35.01 7.58 13.14
CA LYS A 331 -34.42 8.82 13.69
C LYS A 331 -32.88 8.88 13.57
N PRO A 332 -32.31 8.68 12.37
CA PRO A 332 -30.86 8.63 12.24
C PRO A 332 -30.24 10.01 12.49
N LEU A 333 -29.01 10.01 12.98
CA LEU A 333 -28.14 11.19 12.97
C LEU A 333 -27.63 11.41 11.55
N VAL A 334 -27.81 12.61 11.00
CA VAL A 334 -27.51 12.91 9.59
C VAL A 334 -26.23 13.73 9.44
N TYR A 335 -25.32 13.26 8.60
CA TYR A 335 -24.08 13.96 8.25
C TYR A 335 -24.26 14.72 6.93
N CYS A 336 -24.33 16.05 7.00
CA CYS A 336 -24.64 16.93 5.88
C CYS A 336 -23.35 17.38 5.17
N TRP A 337 -23.00 16.70 4.07
CA TRP A 337 -21.77 16.94 3.30
C TRP A 337 -22.02 17.51 1.90
N THR A 338 -23.06 17.01 1.21
CA THR A 338 -23.46 17.44 -0.14
C THR A 338 -24.77 18.24 -0.10
N GLY A 339 -24.81 19.37 -0.81
CA GLY A 339 -25.85 20.39 -0.62
C GLY A 339 -26.11 20.72 0.86
N PRO A 340 -25.05 20.94 1.67
CA PRO A 340 -25.07 20.72 3.11
C PRO A 340 -25.99 21.68 3.86
N GLU A 341 -26.19 22.91 3.38
CA GLU A 341 -27.16 23.86 3.95
C GLU A 341 -28.60 23.40 3.76
N ALA A 342 -28.93 22.93 2.55
CA ALA A 342 -30.25 22.39 2.24
C ALA A 342 -30.51 21.07 2.99
N ALA A 343 -29.48 20.23 3.11
CA ALA A 343 -29.54 18.98 3.88
C ALA A 343 -29.76 19.24 5.38
N ALA A 344 -29.05 20.20 5.98
CA ALA A 344 -29.23 20.56 7.39
C ALA A 344 -30.64 21.14 7.64
N GLN A 345 -31.12 21.99 6.74
CA GLN A 345 -32.48 22.50 6.79
C GLN A 345 -33.51 21.35 6.68
N LYS A 346 -33.30 20.42 5.75
CA LYS A 346 -34.18 19.27 5.56
C LYS A 346 -34.19 18.34 6.77
N ALA A 347 -33.02 18.04 7.35
CA ALA A 347 -32.92 17.23 8.56
C ALA A 347 -33.68 17.89 9.73
N LYS A 348 -33.54 19.21 9.90
CA LYS A 348 -34.29 19.97 10.91
C LYS A 348 -35.80 19.92 10.70
N GLU A 349 -36.28 20.09 9.46
CA GLU A 349 -37.71 19.97 9.12
C GLU A 349 -38.26 18.57 9.41
N LEU A 350 -37.43 17.54 9.26
CA LEU A 350 -37.76 16.15 9.57
C LEU A 350 -37.57 15.79 11.06
N GLY A 351 -37.14 16.74 11.91
CA GLY A 351 -36.89 16.52 13.34
C GLY A 351 -35.69 15.61 13.63
N LEU A 352 -34.71 15.57 12.73
CA LEU A 352 -33.49 14.76 12.86
C LEU A 352 -32.31 15.62 13.34
N LYS A 353 -31.50 15.06 14.25
CA LYS A 353 -30.19 15.63 14.61
C LYS A 353 -29.30 15.64 13.36
N ASN A 354 -28.51 16.70 13.20
CA ASN A 354 -27.64 16.84 12.04
C ASN A 354 -26.27 17.44 12.39
N ILE A 355 -25.27 17.01 11.64
CA ILE A 355 -23.88 17.47 11.69
C ILE A 355 -23.55 18.15 10.38
N TYR A 356 -23.03 19.37 10.47
CA TYR A 356 -22.60 20.13 9.31
C TYR A 356 -21.15 19.81 8.94
N THR A 357 -20.93 19.26 7.73
CA THR A 357 -19.63 18.74 7.29
C THR A 357 -19.41 18.89 5.78
N PRO A 358 -19.48 20.12 5.24
CA PRO A 358 -19.49 20.39 3.80
C PRO A 358 -18.24 19.88 3.07
N TRP A 359 -18.40 19.48 1.80
CA TRP A 359 -17.30 19.07 0.89
C TRP A 359 -16.13 20.07 0.79
N GLY A 360 -16.35 21.35 1.11
CA GLY A 360 -15.30 22.33 1.34
C GLY A 360 -15.85 23.49 2.18
N PRO A 361 -15.09 24.07 3.10
CA PRO A 361 -13.70 23.77 3.46
C PRO A 361 -13.54 22.71 4.57
N TYR A 362 -14.60 21.97 4.95
CA TYR A 362 -14.51 20.99 6.06
C TYR A 362 -14.06 19.60 5.63
N TYR A 363 -13.93 19.32 4.33
CA TYR A 363 -13.09 18.21 3.86
C TYR A 363 -11.63 18.64 3.90
N ILE A 364 -11.02 18.40 5.05
CA ILE A 364 -9.68 18.88 5.40
C ILE A 364 -8.57 17.93 4.92
N ASN A 365 -8.90 16.98 4.03
CA ASN A 365 -7.94 16.25 3.20
C ASN A 365 -7.60 16.99 1.89
N ARG A 366 -8.34 18.04 1.53
CA ARG A 366 -8.12 18.80 0.29
C ARG A 366 -6.91 19.74 0.41
N ARG A 367 -6.26 20.09 -0.70
CA ARG A 367 -5.07 20.96 -0.73
C ARG A 367 -5.35 22.34 -0.10
N GLN A 368 -4.38 22.82 0.68
CA GLN A 368 -4.42 24.12 1.38
C GLN A 368 -3.73 25.25 0.60
N GLY A 369 -3.02 24.92 -0.48
CA GLY A 369 -2.33 25.84 -1.37
C GLY A 369 -1.96 25.15 -2.68
N ASN A 370 -1.36 25.93 -3.57
CA ASN A 370 -0.90 25.49 -4.89
C ASN A 370 0.58 25.82 -5.13
N SER A 371 1.39 25.87 -4.07
CA SER A 371 2.83 26.02 -4.26
C SER A 371 3.36 24.88 -5.13
N PRO A 372 4.34 25.12 -6.02
CA PRO A 372 5.05 24.03 -6.69
C PRO A 372 5.75 23.06 -5.71
N LEU A 373 5.90 23.47 -4.45
CA LEU A 373 6.43 22.67 -3.34
C LEU A 373 5.32 22.00 -2.50
N ASP A 374 4.04 22.21 -2.84
CA ASP A 374 2.94 21.48 -2.21
C ASP A 374 2.75 20.14 -2.92
N PRO A 375 2.64 19.04 -2.17
CA PRO A 375 2.37 17.74 -2.76
C PRO A 375 0.99 17.69 -3.44
N PRO A 376 0.89 16.93 -4.55
CA PRO A 376 -0.37 16.75 -5.28
C PRO A 376 -1.43 16.09 -4.40
N GLY A 377 -2.69 16.49 -4.57
CA GLY A 377 -3.81 15.99 -3.79
C GLY A 377 -5.15 16.55 -4.28
N ALA A 378 -6.23 16.22 -3.57
CA ALA A 378 -7.58 16.64 -3.93
C ALA A 378 -7.79 18.16 -3.79
N GLY A 379 -8.71 18.74 -4.57
CA GLY A 379 -9.07 20.15 -4.51
C GLY A 379 -8.09 21.07 -5.24
N ASP A 380 -8.44 22.36 -5.31
CA ASP A 380 -7.74 23.38 -6.11
C ASP A 380 -6.78 24.23 -5.27
N GLY A 381 -6.39 23.77 -4.08
CA GLY A 381 -5.49 24.50 -3.19
C GLY A 381 -6.12 25.70 -2.49
N SER A 382 -7.44 25.87 -2.55
CA SER A 382 -8.10 27.05 -1.98
C SER A 382 -8.73 26.81 -0.61
N ASP A 383 -8.74 25.58 -0.10
CA ASP A 383 -9.38 25.17 1.16
C ASP A 383 -8.46 25.36 2.38
N ASP A 384 -7.90 26.56 2.54
CA ASP A 384 -6.96 26.88 3.62
C ASP A 384 -7.61 27.02 5.01
N VAL A 385 -6.79 27.20 6.05
CA VAL A 385 -7.25 27.38 7.44
C VAL A 385 -8.13 28.62 7.62
N ARG A 386 -7.92 29.70 6.86
CA ARG A 386 -8.75 30.91 6.96
C ARG A 386 -10.15 30.64 6.45
N LYS A 387 -10.29 29.96 5.30
CA LYS A 387 -11.60 29.54 4.80
C LYS A 387 -12.28 28.58 5.76
N THR A 388 -11.53 27.59 6.27
CA THR A 388 -12.03 26.63 7.28
C THR A 388 -12.58 27.37 8.50
N TYR A 389 -11.82 28.32 9.04
CA TYR A 389 -12.28 29.13 10.17
C TYR A 389 -13.54 29.94 9.82
N ASN A 390 -13.54 30.63 8.69
CA ASN A 390 -14.63 31.54 8.32
C ASN A 390 -15.89 30.83 7.79
N GLN A 391 -15.91 29.50 7.70
CA GLN A 391 -17.07 28.77 7.22
C GLN A 391 -18.34 29.15 8.00
N ALA A 392 -19.35 29.61 7.26
CA ALA A 392 -20.65 29.94 7.80
C ALA A 392 -21.41 28.64 8.11
N ILE A 393 -21.58 28.34 9.39
CA ILE A 393 -22.38 27.20 9.84
C ILE A 393 -23.87 27.61 9.81
N PRO A 394 -24.75 26.87 9.12
CA PRO A 394 -26.18 27.17 9.03
C PRO A 394 -26.86 27.16 10.40
N ALA A 395 -27.85 28.05 10.58
CA ALA A 395 -28.69 28.07 11.79
C ALA A 395 -29.59 26.82 11.93
N ALA A 396 -29.71 26.02 10.87
CA ALA A 396 -30.37 24.72 10.90
C ALA A 396 -29.50 23.61 11.53
N THR A 397 -28.20 23.87 11.72
CA THR A 397 -27.28 22.93 12.38
C THR A 397 -27.66 22.78 13.85
N ASP A 398 -28.02 21.58 14.24
CA ASP A 398 -28.54 21.27 15.58
C ASP A 398 -27.45 20.66 16.49
N TYR A 399 -26.76 19.63 16.01
CA TYR A 399 -25.93 18.79 16.88
C TYR A 399 -24.45 19.18 16.88
N GLY A 400 -23.89 19.51 15.70
CA GLY A 400 -22.54 20.05 15.63
C GLY A 400 -21.85 20.03 14.28
N VAL A 401 -20.52 20.00 14.30
CA VAL A 401 -19.66 20.12 13.11
C VAL A 401 -18.59 19.04 13.07
N GLN A 402 -18.12 18.72 11.86
CA GLN A 402 -17.05 17.75 11.64
C GLN A 402 -16.06 18.21 10.58
N GLY A 403 -14.78 17.90 10.80
CA GLY A 403 -13.79 17.84 9.73
C GLY A 403 -13.73 16.44 9.15
N THR A 404 -14.03 16.30 7.86
CA THR A 404 -13.96 15.02 7.14
C THR A 404 -12.60 14.86 6.47
N PHE A 405 -12.03 13.67 6.55
CA PHE A 405 -10.69 13.39 6.05
C PHE A 405 -10.66 12.07 5.26
N TRP A 406 -10.91 12.17 3.95
CA TRP A 406 -10.78 11.07 3.00
C TRP A 406 -9.34 10.87 2.54
N CYS A 407 -8.95 9.62 2.26
CA CYS A 407 -7.55 9.25 2.10
C CYS A 407 -7.21 8.65 0.72
N GLU A 408 -7.92 8.98 -0.35
CA GLU A 408 -7.58 8.53 -1.73
C GLU A 408 -6.16 8.97 -2.14
N HIS A 409 -5.75 10.16 -1.71
CA HIS A 409 -4.46 10.77 -2.04
C HIS A 409 -3.53 10.94 -0.84
N VAL A 410 -3.91 10.47 0.35
CA VAL A 410 -3.16 10.69 1.59
C VAL A 410 -2.58 9.36 2.06
N SER A 411 -1.30 9.16 1.76
CA SER A 411 -0.68 7.83 1.82
C SER A 411 0.12 7.54 3.07
N ASP A 412 0.42 8.57 3.87
CA ASP A 412 1.17 8.45 5.11
C ASP A 412 0.75 9.50 6.14
N ARG A 413 1.24 9.32 7.37
CA ARG A 413 1.02 10.22 8.51
C ARG A 413 1.51 11.64 8.25
N GLU A 414 2.64 11.84 7.59
CA GLU A 414 3.19 13.19 7.39
C GLU A 414 2.26 14.04 6.55
N TYR A 415 1.68 13.46 5.49
CA TYR A 415 0.71 14.18 4.66
C TYR A 415 -0.65 14.35 5.35
N LEU A 416 -1.11 13.35 6.11
CA LEU A 416 -2.30 13.46 6.98
C LEU A 416 -2.17 14.65 7.92
N GLU A 417 -1.09 14.72 8.68
CA GLU A 417 -0.85 15.80 9.64
C GLU A 417 -0.70 17.16 8.93
N TRP A 418 0.01 17.23 7.79
CA TRP A 418 0.15 18.45 6.98
C TRP A 418 -1.19 19.02 6.53
N LEU A 419 -2.10 18.17 6.06
CA LEU A 419 -3.43 18.57 5.59
C LEU A 419 -4.38 18.86 6.75
N ALA A 420 -4.36 18.05 7.81
CA ALA A 420 -5.26 18.22 8.94
C ALA A 420 -4.90 19.46 9.77
N LEU A 421 -3.62 19.77 9.93
CA LEU A 421 -3.16 20.87 10.79
C LEU A 421 -2.73 22.08 9.95
N PRO A 422 -3.21 23.31 10.29
CA PRO A 422 -3.99 23.69 11.48
C PRO A 422 -5.53 23.70 11.29
N ARG A 423 -6.07 23.15 10.19
CA ARG A 423 -7.52 23.19 9.90
C ARG A 423 -8.39 22.49 10.94
N LEU A 424 -7.91 21.41 11.54
CA LEU A 424 -8.58 20.70 12.61
C LEU A 424 -8.77 21.60 13.86
N ILE A 425 -7.80 22.48 14.13
CA ILE A 425 -7.88 23.50 15.20
C ILE A 425 -8.99 24.52 14.89
N ALA A 426 -9.12 24.92 13.62
CA ALA A 426 -10.17 25.84 13.20
C ALA A 426 -11.58 25.24 13.32
N ILE A 427 -11.72 23.93 13.08
CA ILE A 427 -12.97 23.19 13.25
C ILE A 427 -13.31 23.05 14.74
N ALA A 428 -12.31 22.74 15.58
CA ALA A 428 -12.49 22.72 17.03
C ALA A 428 -13.01 24.06 17.56
N GLU A 429 -12.42 25.18 17.13
CA GLU A 429 -12.89 26.53 17.48
C GLU A 429 -14.34 26.77 17.00
N ALA A 430 -14.69 26.32 15.80
CA ALA A 430 -16.04 26.49 15.26
C ALA A 430 -17.09 25.70 16.06
N GLY A 431 -16.69 24.54 16.58
CA GLY A 431 -17.48 23.65 17.43
C GLY A 431 -17.61 24.11 18.89
N TRP A 432 -16.61 24.84 19.39
CA TRP A 432 -16.53 25.28 20.79
C TRP A 432 -17.00 26.73 20.99
N THR A 433 -16.44 27.67 20.25
CA THR A 433 -16.55 29.11 20.53
C THR A 433 -17.84 29.72 19.94
N PRO A 434 -18.61 30.53 20.71
CA PRO A 434 -19.78 31.23 20.19
C PRO A 434 -19.45 32.06 18.95
N LYS A 435 -20.33 32.03 17.93
CA LYS A 435 -20.08 32.68 16.63
C LYS A 435 -19.67 34.15 16.75
N THR A 436 -20.27 34.88 17.70
CA THR A 436 -20.02 36.31 17.94
C THR A 436 -18.65 36.63 18.53
N GLN A 437 -17.95 35.63 19.10
CA GLN A 437 -16.63 35.79 19.71
C GLN A 437 -15.49 35.31 18.80
N ARG A 438 -15.80 34.78 17.62
CA ARG A 438 -14.80 34.27 16.68
C ARG A 438 -14.12 35.43 15.94
N ASN A 439 -12.80 35.50 16.01
CA ASN A 439 -11.96 36.47 15.31
C ASN A 439 -10.75 35.75 14.71
N PHE A 440 -10.63 35.77 13.38
CA PHE A 440 -9.56 35.04 12.70
C PHE A 440 -8.16 35.61 13.00
N ALA A 441 -7.99 36.93 13.11
CA ALA A 441 -6.69 37.52 13.37
C ALA A 441 -6.16 37.15 14.77
N ASP A 442 -7.07 37.06 15.74
CA ASP A 442 -6.76 36.63 17.11
C ASP A 442 -6.51 35.10 17.17
N PHE A 443 -7.34 34.31 16.47
CA PHE A 443 -7.10 32.88 16.28
C PHE A 443 -5.75 32.58 15.63
N GLN A 444 -5.38 33.35 14.59
CA GLN A 444 -4.10 33.24 13.89
C GLN A 444 -2.92 33.38 14.87
N LYS A 445 -3.00 34.33 15.82
CA LYS A 445 -1.97 34.51 16.85
C LYS A 445 -1.86 33.28 17.75
N ARG A 446 -2.99 32.77 18.24
CA ARG A 446 -3.01 31.58 19.11
C ARG A 446 -2.53 30.32 18.40
N MET A 447 -3.01 30.06 17.17
CA MET A 447 -2.55 28.89 16.42
C MET A 447 -1.06 28.97 16.07
N THR A 448 -0.52 30.18 15.86
CA THR A 448 0.92 30.35 15.64
C THR A 448 1.72 30.06 16.91
N ALA A 449 1.26 30.52 18.07
CA ALA A 449 1.89 30.17 19.34
C ALA A 449 1.86 28.65 19.61
N ASP A 450 0.78 27.97 19.19
CA ASP A 450 0.61 26.52 19.30
C ASP A 450 1.58 25.71 18.43
N THR A 451 2.29 26.32 17.48
CA THR A 451 3.33 25.60 16.71
C THR A 451 4.42 25.01 17.62
N VAL A 452 4.72 25.65 18.75
CA VAL A 452 5.66 25.11 19.74
C VAL A 452 5.16 23.79 20.31
N LEU A 453 3.87 23.69 20.65
CA LEU A 453 3.23 22.44 21.09
C LEU A 453 3.29 21.37 19.99
N LEU A 454 2.97 21.75 18.75
CA LEU A 454 3.02 20.83 17.61
C LEU A 454 4.44 20.31 17.35
N ASN A 455 5.46 21.17 17.53
CA ASN A 455 6.87 20.80 17.39
C ASN A 455 7.32 19.82 18.49
N TYR A 456 6.91 20.01 19.74
CA TYR A 456 7.18 19.04 20.82
C TYR A 456 6.59 17.66 20.52
N GLY A 457 5.41 17.61 19.89
CA GLY A 457 4.76 16.37 19.45
C GLY A 457 5.28 15.81 18.12
N ASN A 458 6.25 16.47 17.48
CA ASN A 458 6.77 16.14 16.15
C ASN A 458 5.67 15.98 15.07
N TYR A 459 4.70 16.89 15.08
CA TYR A 459 3.63 16.94 14.07
C TYR A 459 4.10 17.68 12.82
N ARG A 460 3.72 17.18 11.64
CA ARG A 460 3.76 17.97 10.40
C ARG A 460 2.52 18.86 10.33
N TYR A 461 2.67 20.08 9.86
CA TYR A 461 1.54 21.01 9.75
C TYR A 461 1.80 22.06 8.67
N CYS A 462 0.73 22.48 8.01
CA CYS A 462 0.78 23.56 7.04
C CYS A 462 1.03 24.91 7.73
N LYS A 463 1.95 25.72 7.19
CA LYS A 463 2.30 27.02 7.76
C LYS A 463 1.55 28.20 7.15
N TYR A 464 0.66 27.94 6.19
CA TYR A 464 -0.14 29.01 5.57
C TYR A 464 -0.98 29.72 6.62
N HIS A 465 -1.02 31.06 6.50
CA HIS A 465 -1.70 31.94 7.43
C HIS A 465 -1.21 31.88 8.88
N MET A 466 -0.03 31.34 9.21
CA MET A 466 0.60 31.59 10.51
C MET A 466 1.12 33.04 10.57
N LEU A 467 1.51 33.56 11.75
CA LEU A 467 2.02 34.94 11.87
C LEU A 467 3.32 35.21 11.10
N ASP A 468 3.84 34.22 10.39
CA ASP A 468 4.89 34.36 9.38
C ASP A 468 4.34 34.93 8.05
N GLN A 469 3.46 35.91 8.15
CA GLN A 469 3.45 37.07 7.27
C GLN A 469 3.27 38.32 8.13
N GLU A 470 4.35 38.70 8.82
CA GLU A 470 4.72 40.10 8.68
C GLU A 470 4.77 40.38 7.17
N ALA A 471 4.06 41.41 6.72
CA ALA A 471 4.47 42.13 5.53
C ALA A 471 5.80 42.85 5.83
N GLY A 472 6.84 42.08 6.19
CA GLY A 472 8.19 42.41 5.84
C GLY A 472 8.30 42.10 4.37
N LYS A 473 8.83 43.03 3.59
CA LYS A 473 9.42 42.70 2.30
C LYS A 473 10.19 41.38 2.47
N PRO A 474 10.14 40.42 1.51
CA PRO A 474 11.03 39.28 1.62
C PRO A 474 12.41 39.86 1.92
N GLU A 475 12.98 39.48 3.06
CA GLU A 475 14.34 39.85 3.39
C GLU A 475 15.12 39.45 2.14
N MET A 476 15.64 40.44 1.42
CA MET A 476 16.27 40.23 0.13
C MET A 476 17.38 39.22 0.39
N GLU A 477 17.19 37.98 -0.06
CA GLU A 477 18.13 36.90 0.21
C GLU A 477 19.40 37.31 -0.50
N MET A 478 20.46 37.64 0.24
CA MET A 478 21.67 38.16 -0.38
C MET A 478 22.46 37.01 -1.02
N PRO A 479 23.07 37.21 -2.21
CA PRO A 479 23.99 36.22 -2.75
C PRO A 479 25.17 36.03 -1.79
N LEU A 480 25.69 34.81 -1.71
CA LEU A 480 26.86 34.51 -0.89
C LEU A 480 28.05 35.34 -1.36
N VAL A 481 28.71 36.00 -0.41
CA VAL A 481 29.88 36.85 -0.65
C VAL A 481 31.18 36.09 -0.39
N ASN A 482 32.19 36.38 -1.18
CA ASN A 482 33.54 35.87 -0.99
C ASN A 482 34.07 36.29 0.39
N THR A 483 34.67 35.34 1.09
CA THR A 483 35.55 35.60 2.23
C THR A 483 37.00 35.27 1.85
N ALA A 484 37.93 35.39 2.80
CA ALA A 484 39.29 34.92 2.57
C ALA A 484 39.34 33.39 2.39
N GLU A 485 38.41 32.66 3.01
CA GLU A 485 38.35 31.20 3.09
C GLU A 485 37.45 30.57 2.03
N LYS A 486 36.43 31.28 1.55
CA LYS A 486 35.43 30.72 0.62
C LYS A 486 35.13 31.66 -0.53
N LYS A 487 35.18 31.13 -1.76
CA LYS A 487 34.92 31.88 -2.99
C LYS A 487 33.63 31.41 -3.66
N TYR A 488 32.78 32.36 -4.04
CA TYR A 488 31.52 32.18 -4.73
C TYR A 488 31.55 32.97 -6.03
N TYR A 489 31.23 32.31 -7.14
CA TYR A 489 31.19 32.92 -8.46
C TYR A 489 29.82 32.73 -9.09
N TYR A 490 29.35 33.79 -9.75
CA TYR A 490 28.06 33.86 -10.41
C TYR A 490 28.24 34.37 -11.84
N ARG A 491 27.44 33.83 -12.75
CA ARG A 491 27.08 34.50 -13.99
C ARG A 491 25.99 35.50 -13.66
N LEU A 492 26.25 36.77 -13.98
CA LEU A 492 25.26 37.84 -13.88
C LEU A 492 24.47 37.90 -15.18
N ILE A 493 23.35 37.20 -15.23
CA ILE A 493 22.53 37.02 -16.43
C ILE A 493 21.50 38.15 -16.54
N SER A 494 21.37 38.74 -17.72
CA SER A 494 20.42 39.81 -18.02
C SER A 494 18.97 39.32 -17.96
N GLY A 495 18.11 40.05 -17.26
CA GLY A 495 16.66 39.82 -17.18
C GLY A 495 15.86 40.36 -18.37
N GLY A 496 16.54 40.94 -19.38
CA GLY A 496 15.91 41.38 -20.62
C GLY A 496 15.19 40.23 -21.32
N SER A 497 13.88 40.39 -21.57
CA SER A 497 13.03 39.33 -22.13
C SER A 497 13.07 39.23 -23.66
N ASP A 498 13.64 40.21 -24.35
CA ASP A 498 13.78 40.19 -25.81
C ASP A 498 14.93 39.29 -26.27
N ALA A 499 14.84 38.86 -27.53
CA ALA A 499 15.78 37.92 -28.14
C ALA A 499 17.25 38.39 -28.15
N SER A 500 17.51 39.70 -28.07
CA SER A 500 18.88 40.23 -28.11
C SER A 500 19.56 40.24 -26.75
N ARG A 501 18.81 40.19 -25.64
CA ARG A 501 19.32 40.28 -24.26
C ARG A 501 19.12 39.00 -23.45
N LYS A 502 18.11 38.18 -23.78
CA LYS A 502 17.82 36.92 -23.10
C LYS A 502 19.03 35.98 -23.06
N ASN A 503 19.26 35.36 -21.89
CA ASN A 503 20.32 34.38 -21.63
C ASN A 503 21.77 34.89 -21.77
N ARG A 504 21.99 36.21 -21.91
CA ARG A 504 23.34 36.80 -21.95
C ARG A 504 23.81 37.16 -20.55
N CYS A 505 25.11 37.02 -20.27
CA CYS A 505 25.71 37.39 -19.00
C CYS A 505 26.76 38.49 -19.16
N ILE A 506 27.09 39.20 -18.08
CA ILE A 506 28.17 40.18 -18.06
C ILE A 506 29.51 39.49 -18.31
N GLU A 507 30.29 40.01 -19.27
CA GLU A 507 31.68 39.67 -19.56
C GLU A 507 32.58 40.88 -19.32
N LEU A 508 33.72 40.66 -18.67
CA LEU A 508 34.82 41.61 -18.63
C LEU A 508 35.64 41.49 -19.93
N LEU A 509 35.73 42.57 -20.71
CA LEU A 509 36.46 42.51 -21.98
C LEU A 509 37.98 42.39 -21.75
N THR A 510 38.51 41.18 -21.91
CA THR A 510 39.94 40.87 -21.90
C THR A 510 40.56 41.11 -23.28
N LYS A 511 41.90 41.04 -23.40
CA LYS A 511 42.61 41.30 -24.66
C LYS A 511 42.19 40.35 -25.80
N ASP A 512 41.67 39.18 -25.45
CA ASP A 512 41.29 38.10 -26.37
C ASP A 512 39.76 38.03 -26.58
N SER A 513 38.98 38.96 -26.01
CA SER A 513 37.52 38.95 -26.16
C SER A 513 37.11 39.28 -27.60
N PRO A 514 36.25 38.45 -28.23
CA PRO A 514 35.77 38.71 -29.60
C PRO A 514 34.92 39.99 -29.68
N LEU A 515 34.37 40.44 -28.55
CA LEU A 515 33.52 41.63 -28.49
C LEU A 515 34.29 42.94 -28.73
N LEU A 516 35.62 42.94 -28.52
CA LEU A 516 36.47 44.11 -28.80
C LEU A 516 36.42 44.51 -30.28
N LYS A 517 36.41 43.52 -31.18
CA LYS A 517 36.29 43.77 -32.62
C LYS A 517 34.84 43.99 -33.03
N GLN A 518 33.92 43.22 -32.46
CA GLN A 518 32.51 43.25 -32.83
C GLN A 518 31.82 44.59 -32.49
N TYR A 519 32.23 45.24 -31.39
CA TYR A 519 31.61 46.46 -30.88
C TYR A 519 32.60 47.63 -30.76
N ALA A 520 33.68 47.62 -31.56
CA ALA A 520 34.69 48.69 -31.58
C ALA A 520 34.07 50.07 -31.87
N ASP A 521 33.13 50.14 -32.80
CA ASP A 521 32.38 51.36 -33.16
C ASP A 521 31.41 51.82 -32.05
N LYS A 522 31.07 50.93 -31.11
CA LYS A 522 30.26 51.20 -29.92
C LYS A 522 31.10 51.44 -28.66
N GLY A 523 32.43 51.49 -28.81
CA GLY A 523 33.36 51.83 -27.73
C GLY A 523 33.79 50.66 -26.85
N ALA A 524 33.61 49.41 -27.30
CA ALA A 524 34.16 48.24 -26.62
C ALA A 524 35.70 48.32 -26.58
N LYS A 525 36.27 48.25 -25.38
CA LYS A 525 37.72 48.31 -25.17
C LYS A 525 38.12 47.41 -23.99
N LYS A 526 39.40 47.05 -23.90
CA LYS A 526 39.89 46.22 -22.80
C LYS A 526 39.58 46.88 -21.45
N GLY A 527 39.03 46.11 -20.51
CA GLY A 527 38.68 46.58 -19.18
C GLY A 527 37.31 47.27 -19.07
N THR A 528 36.42 47.15 -20.07
CA THR A 528 35.00 47.52 -19.95
C THR A 528 34.09 46.30 -19.84
N LEU A 529 32.84 46.48 -19.43
CA LEU A 529 31.85 45.40 -19.26
C LEU A 529 30.84 45.37 -20.42
N TRP A 530 30.56 44.17 -20.93
CA TRP A 530 29.63 43.94 -22.03
C TRP A 530 28.79 42.69 -21.77
N THR A 531 27.56 42.60 -22.31
CA THR A 531 26.85 41.32 -22.23
C THR A 531 27.24 40.41 -23.38
N ASN A 532 27.47 39.13 -23.10
CA ASN A 532 27.78 38.11 -24.10
C ASN A 532 26.92 36.86 -23.94
N VAL A 533 26.86 36.01 -24.97
CA VAL A 533 26.39 34.64 -24.81
C VAL A 533 27.28 33.91 -23.81
N GLN A 534 26.66 33.02 -23.04
CA GLN A 534 27.35 32.24 -22.04
C GLN A 534 28.40 31.33 -22.68
N ALA A 535 29.65 31.54 -22.29
CA ALA A 535 30.80 30.84 -22.82
C ALA A 535 30.85 29.39 -22.30
N LYS A 536 31.44 28.47 -23.08
CA LYS A 536 31.77 27.11 -22.63
C LYS A 536 33.08 27.13 -21.83
N GLU A 537 33.29 26.14 -20.96
CA GLU A 537 34.45 26.09 -20.04
C GLU A 537 35.82 26.19 -20.74
N ASN A 538 35.90 25.74 -21.98
CA ASN A 538 37.12 25.78 -22.79
C ASN A 538 37.29 27.06 -23.65
N GLU A 539 36.35 28.02 -23.58
CA GLU A 539 36.44 29.27 -24.34
C GLU A 539 37.27 30.32 -23.58
N THR A 540 38.02 31.14 -24.32
CA THR A 540 39.00 32.10 -23.75
C THR A 540 38.38 33.21 -22.90
N ASN A 541 37.08 33.46 -23.04
CA ASN A 541 36.30 34.41 -22.27
C ASN A 541 35.49 33.78 -21.13
N TYR A 542 35.58 32.45 -20.91
CA TYR A 542 34.80 31.76 -19.87
C TYR A 542 35.01 32.35 -18.48
N GLU A 543 36.26 32.45 -18.03
CA GLU A 543 36.64 33.03 -16.74
C GLU A 543 36.30 34.53 -16.64
N ALA A 544 36.17 35.22 -17.79
CA ALA A 544 35.81 36.62 -17.84
C ALA A 544 34.30 36.87 -17.64
N GLN A 545 33.48 35.81 -17.61
CA GLN A 545 32.03 35.88 -17.39
C GLN A 545 31.60 35.50 -15.96
N TRP A 546 32.54 35.17 -15.09
CA TRP A 546 32.30 34.77 -13.70
C TRP A 546 32.65 35.91 -12.75
N TRP A 547 31.68 36.28 -11.90
CA TRP A 547 31.75 37.42 -11.01
C TRP A 547 31.54 37.00 -9.57
N SER A 548 32.28 37.64 -8.67
CA SER A 548 32.15 37.45 -7.23
C SER A 548 31.86 38.79 -6.55
N LEU A 549 31.12 38.72 -5.45
CA LEU A 549 30.87 39.85 -4.57
C LEU A 549 31.77 39.71 -3.36
N GLU A 550 32.58 40.73 -3.09
CA GLU A 550 33.39 40.82 -1.89
C GLU A 550 32.87 41.97 -1.04
N GLU A 551 32.45 41.69 0.20
CA GLU A 551 31.93 42.71 1.11
C GLU A 551 33.06 43.54 1.70
N ASP A 552 32.86 44.85 1.82
CA ASP A 552 33.79 45.74 2.54
C ASP A 552 33.83 45.35 4.02
N PRO A 553 34.98 44.93 4.56
CA PRO A 553 35.11 44.63 5.98
C PRO A 553 34.80 45.83 6.89
N ALA A 554 35.01 47.06 6.39
CA ALA A 554 34.76 48.30 7.12
C ALA A 554 33.32 48.82 6.96
N ASN A 555 32.63 48.50 5.87
CA ASN A 555 31.30 49.02 5.54
C ASN A 555 30.37 47.91 5.02
N LYS A 556 29.81 47.12 5.94
CA LYS A 556 28.86 46.03 5.61
C LYS A 556 27.71 46.52 4.71
N GLY A 557 27.33 45.69 3.74
CA GLY A 557 26.32 46.02 2.73
C GLY A 557 26.85 46.74 1.48
N LYS A 558 28.15 47.07 1.42
CA LYS A 558 28.81 47.52 0.21
C LYS A 558 29.78 46.47 -0.33
N TYR A 559 29.81 46.32 -1.65
CA TYR A 559 30.50 45.21 -2.31
C TYR A 559 31.45 45.70 -3.41
N ALA A 560 32.57 45.00 -3.56
CA ALA A 560 33.39 45.02 -4.76
C ALA A 560 32.93 43.92 -5.72
N LEU A 561 32.72 44.28 -7.00
CA LEU A 561 32.36 43.32 -8.03
C LEU A 561 33.63 42.83 -8.75
N VAL A 562 34.07 41.62 -8.41
CA VAL A 562 35.38 41.06 -8.79
C VAL A 562 35.20 39.97 -9.83
N CYS A 563 35.83 40.13 -11.00
CA CYS A 563 35.82 39.16 -12.09
C CYS A 563 36.86 38.05 -11.84
N LYS A 564 36.49 36.79 -12.07
CA LYS A 564 37.34 35.61 -11.86
C LYS A 564 38.62 35.65 -12.70
N ALA A 565 38.56 36.17 -13.92
CA ALA A 565 39.75 36.37 -14.76
C ALA A 565 40.73 37.44 -14.24
N GLN A 566 40.31 38.34 -13.34
CA GLN A 566 41.11 39.45 -12.81
C GLN A 566 40.85 39.66 -11.30
N PRO A 567 41.19 38.69 -10.43
CA PRO A 567 40.73 38.63 -9.04
C PRO A 567 41.36 39.67 -8.09
N ASN A 568 42.45 40.32 -8.51
CA ASN A 568 43.16 41.33 -7.71
C ASN A 568 42.52 42.74 -7.80
N GLY A 569 41.52 42.91 -8.67
CA GLY A 569 40.85 44.17 -8.94
C GLY A 569 39.34 44.08 -8.79
N SER A 570 38.62 45.15 -9.13
CA SER A 570 37.16 45.14 -9.25
C SER A 570 36.66 46.16 -10.28
N VAL A 571 35.35 46.15 -10.54
CA VAL A 571 34.70 47.24 -11.27
C VAL A 571 34.86 48.56 -10.48
N ASN A 572 35.13 49.66 -11.17
CA ASN A 572 35.11 51.01 -10.61
C ASN A 572 33.67 51.41 -10.31
N ALA A 573 33.42 51.94 -9.11
CA ALA A 573 32.10 52.36 -8.68
C ALA A 573 31.59 53.67 -9.32
N THR A 574 32.47 54.42 -9.98
CA THR A 574 32.13 55.62 -10.71
C THR A 574 32.14 55.32 -12.21
N PRO A 575 30.97 55.26 -12.88
CA PRO A 575 30.94 55.04 -14.32
C PRO A 575 31.50 56.25 -15.05
N THR A 576 32.10 56.00 -16.21
CA THR A 576 32.87 57.00 -16.97
C THR A 576 32.00 58.03 -17.72
N ASN A 577 30.67 57.82 -17.83
CA ASN A 577 29.66 58.73 -18.42
C ASN A 577 28.23 58.14 -18.21
N THR A 578 27.15 58.83 -18.61
CA THR A 578 25.73 58.37 -18.60
C THR A 578 25.15 58.02 -19.98
N GLY A 579 25.91 58.11 -21.06
CA GLY A 579 25.47 57.71 -22.43
C GLY A 579 25.48 56.19 -22.70
N THR A 580 24.97 55.76 -23.85
CA THR A 580 24.59 54.35 -24.16
C THR A 580 25.72 53.31 -24.32
N GLY A 581 26.99 53.69 -24.46
CA GLY A 581 28.13 52.74 -24.53
C GLY A 581 28.49 52.11 -23.17
N GLY A 582 29.43 51.17 -23.11
CA GLY A 582 29.84 50.52 -21.84
C GLY A 582 30.59 51.50 -20.93
N ARG A 583 30.05 51.76 -19.73
CA ARG A 583 30.52 52.86 -18.85
C ARG A 583 31.22 52.40 -17.59
N TRP A 584 31.04 51.13 -17.23
CA TRP A 584 31.73 50.50 -16.11
C TRP A 584 33.09 50.02 -16.59
N THR A 585 34.14 50.48 -15.90
CA THR A 585 35.53 50.10 -16.16
C THR A 585 36.05 49.24 -15.03
N TYR A 586 37.05 48.40 -15.31
CA TYR A 586 37.67 47.52 -14.33
C TYR A 586 39.04 48.05 -13.92
N ASP A 587 39.26 48.22 -12.63
CA ASP A 587 40.57 48.52 -12.06
C ASP A 587 41.24 47.21 -11.68
N ASN A 588 42.41 46.95 -12.27
CA ASN A 588 43.16 45.72 -12.03
C ASN A 588 44.06 45.76 -10.78
N LYS A 589 44.17 46.92 -10.14
CA LYS A 589 45.11 47.17 -9.04
C LYS A 589 44.42 47.43 -7.70
N ALA A 590 43.14 47.78 -7.72
CA ALA A 590 42.38 48.09 -6.51
C ALA A 590 40.96 47.50 -6.58
N LYS A 591 40.42 47.20 -5.39
CA LYS A 591 39.03 46.81 -5.18
C LYS A 591 38.24 48.01 -4.67
N HIS A 592 37.11 48.29 -5.31
CA HIS A 592 36.21 49.41 -5.06
C HIS A 592 34.91 48.88 -4.49
N TYR A 593 34.68 49.10 -3.20
CA TYR A 593 33.55 48.51 -2.46
C TYR A 593 32.39 49.50 -2.31
N ASP A 594 31.80 49.94 -3.41
CA ASP A 594 30.68 50.91 -3.38
C ASP A 594 29.44 50.41 -4.12
N PHE A 595 29.44 49.15 -4.58
CA PHE A 595 28.25 48.55 -5.18
C PHE A 595 27.28 48.06 -4.09
N VAL A 596 26.00 48.26 -4.33
CA VAL A 596 24.90 47.75 -3.52
C VAL A 596 23.96 46.93 -4.38
N LEU A 597 23.36 45.89 -3.78
CA LEU A 597 22.24 45.17 -4.38
C LEU A 597 20.94 45.77 -3.85
N GLY A 598 20.01 46.06 -4.74
CA GLY A 598 18.79 46.80 -4.40
C GLY A 598 17.50 46.04 -4.66
N GLU A 599 16.55 46.18 -3.74
CA GLU A 599 15.20 45.59 -3.76
C GLU A 599 14.34 46.03 -4.96
N LYS A 600 14.70 47.13 -5.64
CA LYS A 600 13.94 47.69 -6.78
C LYS A 600 13.76 46.69 -7.93
N ALA A 601 14.64 45.69 -8.04
CA ALA A 601 14.52 44.60 -9.00
C ALA A 601 14.86 43.26 -8.33
N TYR A 602 14.26 42.98 -7.16
CA TYR A 602 14.43 41.71 -6.46
C TYR A 602 13.32 40.70 -6.82
N GLY A 603 13.70 39.45 -7.03
CA GLY A 603 12.81 38.31 -7.25
C GLY A 603 13.59 37.04 -7.58
N ASN A 604 12.91 36.01 -8.07
CA ASN A 604 13.50 34.71 -8.33
C ASN A 604 13.22 34.18 -9.75
N VAL A 605 14.16 33.39 -10.27
CA VAL A 605 14.05 32.60 -11.51
C VAL A 605 14.53 31.19 -11.17
N GLY A 606 13.59 30.25 -10.99
CA GLY A 606 13.89 28.92 -10.45
C GLY A 606 14.38 29.02 -9.01
N LYS A 607 15.57 28.46 -8.73
CA LYS A 607 16.24 28.55 -7.41
C LYS A 607 17.18 29.77 -7.28
N ASN A 608 17.37 30.54 -8.35
CA ASN A 608 18.29 31.67 -8.36
C ASN A 608 17.53 32.97 -8.12
N HIS A 609 18.18 33.92 -7.47
CA HIS A 609 17.65 35.27 -7.24
C HIS A 609 18.22 36.28 -8.25
N TYR A 610 17.46 37.32 -8.57
CA TYR A 610 17.93 38.46 -9.35
C TYR A 610 17.80 39.76 -8.55
N TYR A 611 18.68 40.72 -8.85
CA TYR A 611 18.78 41.99 -8.13
C TYR A 611 19.07 43.14 -9.09
N SER A 612 18.81 44.37 -8.64
CA SER A 612 19.46 45.54 -9.23
C SER A 612 20.87 45.69 -8.65
N ILE A 613 21.85 46.04 -9.49
CA ILE A 613 23.23 46.33 -9.07
C ILE A 613 23.46 47.83 -9.29
N ALA A 614 23.84 48.58 -8.24
CA ALA A 614 24.05 50.03 -8.34
C ALA A 614 25.28 50.49 -7.57
N ALA A 615 25.87 51.60 -8.02
CA ALA A 615 26.82 52.39 -7.23
C ALA A 615 26.45 53.87 -7.38
N ASN A 616 26.46 54.64 -6.29
CA ASN A 616 26.08 56.07 -6.28
C ASN A 616 24.74 56.36 -7.00
N ASP A 617 23.69 55.58 -6.70
CA ASP A 617 22.35 55.65 -7.30
C ASP A 617 22.27 55.40 -8.83
N GLN A 618 23.34 54.92 -9.44
CA GLN A 618 23.40 54.59 -10.86
C GLN A 618 23.37 53.07 -11.07
N HIS A 619 22.33 52.56 -11.74
CA HIS A 619 22.12 51.12 -11.91
C HIS A 619 22.84 50.58 -13.15
N MET A 620 23.48 49.40 -13.01
CA MET A 620 23.97 48.62 -14.14
C MET A 620 22.81 48.13 -14.99
N ASN A 621 22.90 48.34 -16.31
CA ASN A 621 21.85 47.95 -17.23
C ASN A 621 22.42 47.31 -18.51
N SER A 622 21.77 46.25 -18.98
CA SER A 622 22.02 45.64 -20.30
C SER A 622 21.35 46.48 -21.39
N SER A 623 22.15 47.19 -22.19
CA SER A 623 21.63 48.01 -23.28
C SER A 623 20.93 47.16 -24.35
N MET A 624 19.99 47.76 -25.09
CA MET A 624 19.26 47.09 -26.18
C MET A 624 20.20 46.70 -27.33
N GLY A 625 19.81 45.71 -28.15
CA GLY A 625 20.59 45.28 -29.33
C GLY A 625 21.03 46.42 -30.26
N GLY A 626 20.13 47.37 -30.55
CA GLY A 626 20.46 48.55 -31.37
C GLY A 626 21.45 49.53 -30.72
N GLN A 627 21.70 49.40 -29.42
CA GLN A 627 22.66 50.19 -28.65
C GLN A 627 23.96 49.42 -28.34
N GLY A 628 24.14 48.23 -28.95
CA GLY A 628 25.39 47.50 -28.90
C GLY A 628 25.55 46.51 -27.75
N LEU A 629 24.52 46.26 -26.91
CA LEU A 629 24.54 45.26 -25.81
C LEU A 629 25.60 45.51 -24.70
N ALA A 630 26.01 46.76 -24.54
CA ALA A 630 26.93 47.19 -23.50
C ALA A 630 26.31 47.11 -22.10
N VAL A 631 27.14 46.92 -21.06
CA VAL A 631 26.69 47.18 -19.68
C VAL A 631 26.85 48.67 -19.42
N ASN A 632 25.73 49.39 -19.44
CA ASN A 632 25.66 50.85 -19.31
C ASN A 632 24.99 51.28 -17.99
N VAL A 633 24.64 52.56 -17.90
CA VAL A 633 23.99 53.18 -16.73
C VAL A 633 22.54 53.50 -17.08
N TYR A 634 21.62 53.26 -16.14
CA TYR A 634 20.23 53.67 -16.29
C TYR A 634 19.60 54.07 -14.94
N ASN A 635 18.56 54.89 -14.99
CA ASN A 635 17.93 55.45 -13.77
C ASN A 635 16.83 54.54 -13.20
N ASN A 636 16.28 53.62 -14.00
CA ASN A 636 15.22 52.69 -13.58
C ASN A 636 15.57 51.23 -13.96
N PRO A 637 16.00 50.37 -13.02
CA PRO A 637 16.47 49.03 -13.34
C PRO A 637 15.39 48.09 -13.92
N LEU A 638 14.11 48.44 -13.79
CA LEU A 638 12.98 47.65 -14.30
C LEU A 638 12.63 47.94 -15.77
N ASP A 639 13.18 49.01 -16.35
CA ASP A 639 12.83 49.40 -17.72
C ASP A 639 13.38 48.38 -18.74
N GLY A 640 12.47 47.74 -19.47
CA GLY A 640 12.77 46.61 -20.33
C GLY A 640 13.49 45.45 -19.61
N ASN A 641 13.43 45.38 -18.28
CA ASN A 641 14.13 44.44 -17.39
C ASN A 641 15.66 44.38 -17.56
N GLY A 642 16.28 45.39 -18.17
CA GLY A 642 17.72 45.37 -18.46
C GLY A 642 18.62 45.52 -17.23
N GLY A 643 18.08 46.04 -16.12
CA GLY A 643 18.76 46.16 -14.83
C GLY A 643 18.42 45.06 -13.83
N CYS A 644 17.66 44.05 -14.23
CA CYS A 644 17.40 42.84 -13.43
C CYS A 644 18.51 41.82 -13.72
N TRP A 645 19.47 41.66 -12.81
CA TRP A 645 20.59 40.73 -13.00
C TRP A 645 20.39 39.47 -12.17
N GLN A 646 20.14 38.34 -12.83
CA GLN A 646 20.07 37.02 -12.18
C GLN A 646 21.47 36.56 -11.78
N PHE A 647 21.64 36.20 -10.52
CA PHE A 647 22.87 35.60 -10.00
C PHE A 647 22.76 34.09 -10.18
N ALA A 648 23.22 33.59 -11.33
CA ALA A 648 23.29 32.17 -11.60
C ALA A 648 24.64 31.64 -11.08
N PRO A 649 24.67 30.85 -9.98
CA PRO A 649 25.93 30.36 -9.44
C PRO A 649 26.63 29.45 -10.46
N MET A 650 27.96 29.44 -10.43
CA MET A 650 28.75 28.40 -11.10
C MET A 650 28.25 27.04 -10.61
N GLU A 651 27.93 26.10 -11.52
CA GLU A 651 27.36 24.79 -11.20
C GLU A 651 28.15 24.13 -10.07
N ASN A 652 27.59 24.23 -8.85
CA ASN A 652 27.99 23.66 -7.55
C ASN A 652 27.09 24.25 -6.42
N TYR A 653 25.83 24.57 -6.71
CA TYR A 653 24.84 24.97 -5.71
C TYR A 653 23.97 23.77 -5.30
N THR A 654 24.55 22.88 -4.52
CA THR A 654 23.85 22.02 -3.56
C THR A 654 24.28 22.48 -2.17
N PRO A 655 23.42 22.47 -1.14
CA PRO A 655 23.95 22.35 0.21
C PRO A 655 24.79 21.06 0.20
N GLU A 656 26.10 21.27 0.34
CA GLU A 656 27.23 20.38 0.08
C GLU A 656 27.89 20.48 -1.32
N PRO A 657 29.19 20.86 -1.37
CA PRO A 657 30.00 20.84 -2.59
C PRO A 657 30.25 19.40 -3.04
N PRO A 658 30.42 19.12 -4.35
CA PRO A 658 30.77 17.77 -4.82
C PRO A 658 32.15 17.29 -4.38
N ASP A 659 32.95 18.13 -3.72
CA ASP A 659 34.32 17.80 -3.30
C ASP A 659 34.58 18.03 -1.80
N ALA A 660 33.55 18.26 -0.97
CA ALA A 660 33.71 17.94 0.45
C ALA A 660 33.72 16.42 0.55
N PRO A 661 34.76 15.79 1.13
CA PRO A 661 34.76 14.36 1.30
C PRO A 661 33.48 13.98 2.04
N VAL A 662 32.63 13.18 1.39
CA VAL A 662 31.43 12.64 2.00
C VAL A 662 31.86 11.89 3.25
N THR A 663 31.57 12.45 4.42
CA THR A 663 31.98 11.87 5.70
C THR A 663 30.92 10.87 6.16
N PHE A 664 31.34 9.62 6.29
CA PHE A 664 30.55 8.54 6.88
C PHE A 664 31.48 7.71 7.77
N THR A 665 30.92 6.85 8.61
CA THR A 665 31.73 5.87 9.36
C THR A 665 32.02 4.70 8.43
N PRO A 666 33.25 4.52 7.93
CA PRO A 666 33.58 3.38 7.07
C PRO A 666 33.49 2.06 7.82
N LEU A 667 33.26 0.99 7.08
CA LEU A 667 33.46 -0.36 7.60
C LEU A 667 34.96 -0.53 7.88
N VAL A 668 35.26 -1.26 8.95
CA VAL A 668 36.62 -1.51 9.40
C VAL A 668 36.94 -2.97 9.11
N GLN A 669 38.10 -3.21 8.50
CA GLN A 669 38.53 -4.55 8.16
C GLN A 669 38.59 -5.43 9.41
N GLY A 670 38.02 -6.62 9.31
CA GLY A 670 37.94 -7.61 10.39
C GLY A 670 36.73 -7.46 11.31
N ARG A 671 36.00 -6.33 11.27
CA ARG A 671 34.76 -6.12 12.06
C ARG A 671 33.55 -6.77 11.38
N THR A 672 32.48 -6.91 12.16
CA THR A 672 31.23 -7.56 11.75
C THR A 672 30.06 -6.60 11.74
N TYR A 673 29.16 -6.77 10.78
CA TYR A 673 28.07 -5.84 10.49
C TYR A 673 26.76 -6.58 10.19
N VAL A 674 25.64 -5.96 10.56
CA VAL A 674 24.31 -6.30 10.03
C VAL A 674 23.91 -5.21 9.03
N ILE A 675 23.43 -5.64 7.86
CA ILE A 675 23.02 -4.77 6.76
C ILE A 675 21.50 -4.91 6.60
N THR A 676 20.75 -3.87 6.99
CA THR A 676 19.28 -3.87 7.06
C THR A 676 18.70 -2.98 5.98
N ASN A 677 17.59 -3.36 5.34
CA ASN A 677 16.98 -2.53 4.31
C ASN A 677 16.37 -1.25 4.90
N ALA A 678 16.57 -0.12 4.23
CA ALA A 678 16.17 1.20 4.70
C ALA A 678 14.87 1.73 4.04
N VAL A 679 14.26 0.96 3.13
CA VAL A 679 13.11 1.37 2.32
C VAL A 679 11.79 0.82 2.85
N GLU A 680 10.74 1.62 2.73
CA GLU A 680 9.41 1.30 3.20
C GLU A 680 8.76 0.10 2.48
N GLY A 681 8.24 -0.86 3.25
CA GLY A 681 7.73 -2.16 2.82
C GLY A 681 8.75 -3.29 2.79
N TYR A 682 10.02 -3.02 3.12
CA TYR A 682 11.05 -4.02 3.43
C TYR A 682 11.74 -3.71 4.77
N GLN A 683 11.17 -2.82 5.60
CA GLN A 683 11.81 -2.43 6.85
C GLN A 683 12.07 -3.67 7.71
N ALA A 684 13.25 -3.71 8.34
CA ALA A 684 13.75 -4.81 9.16
C ALA A 684 14.15 -6.10 8.43
N THR A 685 14.16 -6.16 7.09
CA THR A 685 14.84 -7.26 6.38
C THR A 685 16.36 -7.02 6.36
N THR A 686 17.12 -8.07 6.61
CA THR A 686 18.59 -8.04 6.63
C THR A 686 19.16 -8.91 5.52
N LEU A 687 20.29 -8.51 4.94
CA LEU A 687 21.02 -9.37 4.01
C LEU A 687 21.44 -10.64 4.75
N ALA A 688 21.14 -11.80 4.17
CA ALA A 688 21.26 -13.09 4.84
C ALA A 688 21.83 -14.15 3.90
N ASP A 689 22.55 -15.10 4.49
CA ASP A 689 22.99 -16.32 3.82
C ASP A 689 22.91 -17.52 4.77
N ASP A 690 22.15 -18.54 4.36
CA ASP A 690 21.98 -19.80 5.08
C ASP A 690 22.56 -21.02 4.33
N ASN A 691 23.27 -20.78 3.22
CA ASN A 691 23.86 -21.81 2.34
C ASN A 691 22.85 -22.80 1.73
N LYS A 692 21.54 -22.49 1.72
CA LYS A 692 20.53 -23.32 1.02
C LYS A 692 20.40 -23.00 -0.46
N SER A 693 20.91 -21.85 -0.87
CA SER A 693 20.86 -21.36 -2.25
C SER A 693 22.22 -20.80 -2.66
N PRO A 694 22.63 -20.91 -3.93
CA PRO A 694 23.79 -20.17 -4.43
C PRO A 694 23.51 -18.66 -4.56
N ARG A 695 22.27 -18.21 -4.32
CA ARG A 695 21.87 -16.80 -4.40
C ARG A 695 21.84 -16.16 -3.01
N LEU A 696 22.19 -14.87 -2.95
CA LEU A 696 22.02 -14.04 -1.76
C LEU A 696 20.53 -13.90 -1.42
N ALA A 697 20.21 -13.99 -0.13
CA ALA A 697 18.86 -13.87 0.39
C ALA A 697 18.72 -12.65 1.30
N HIS A 698 17.49 -12.34 1.69
CA HIS A 698 17.20 -11.44 2.80
C HIS A 698 16.18 -12.07 3.73
N SER A 699 16.20 -11.66 4.99
CA SER A 699 15.39 -12.27 6.04
C SER A 699 15.16 -11.30 7.20
N THR A 700 14.01 -11.42 7.86
CA THR A 700 13.71 -10.73 9.12
C THR A 700 14.13 -11.53 10.35
N ASP A 701 14.49 -12.80 10.17
CA ASP A 701 14.99 -13.66 11.25
C ASP A 701 16.43 -13.27 11.62
N ALA A 702 16.63 -12.90 12.88
CA ALA A 702 17.93 -12.51 13.42
C ALA A 702 18.97 -13.65 13.42
N PHE A 703 18.56 -14.90 13.22
CA PHE A 703 19.41 -16.09 13.21
C PHE A 703 19.67 -16.67 11.83
N SER A 704 19.15 -16.07 10.76
CA SER A 704 19.26 -16.60 9.38
C SER A 704 20.62 -16.31 8.73
N GLY A 705 21.70 -16.22 9.52
CA GLY A 705 23.03 -15.85 9.03
C GLY A 705 23.04 -14.45 8.41
N ASN A 706 22.67 -13.43 9.16
CA ASN A 706 22.59 -12.05 8.68
C ASN A 706 23.80 -11.16 9.04
N VAL A 707 24.86 -11.77 9.56
CA VAL A 707 26.06 -11.06 10.00
C VAL A 707 27.19 -11.23 9.00
N TRP A 708 27.79 -10.12 8.63
CA TRP A 708 28.80 -10.01 7.58
C TRP A 708 30.10 -9.48 8.15
N LYS A 709 31.19 -10.23 7.99
CA LYS A 709 32.54 -9.77 8.28
C LYS A 709 33.08 -9.02 7.07
N ALA A 710 33.55 -7.80 7.29
CA ALA A 710 34.30 -7.05 6.27
C ALA A 710 35.73 -7.61 6.21
N THR A 711 35.99 -8.60 5.35
CA THR A 711 37.32 -9.22 5.21
C THR A 711 38.32 -8.31 4.52
N VAL A 712 37.82 -7.44 3.65
CA VAL A 712 38.52 -6.30 3.05
C VAL A 712 37.67 -5.08 3.31
N ALA A 713 38.29 -3.99 3.76
CA ALA A 713 37.65 -2.68 3.84
C ALA A 713 38.69 -1.61 3.49
N GLY A 714 38.61 -1.09 2.26
CA GLY A 714 39.49 -0.03 1.78
C GLY A 714 39.20 1.31 2.45
N GLU A 715 40.01 2.32 2.14
CA GLU A 715 39.80 3.68 2.64
C GLU A 715 38.51 4.30 2.07
N ALA A 716 37.79 5.05 2.92
CA ALA A 716 36.65 5.85 2.47
C ALA A 716 37.13 6.90 1.46
N GLN A 717 36.50 6.90 0.29
CA GLN A 717 36.81 7.83 -0.79
C GLN A 717 36.02 9.12 -0.62
N ALA A 718 36.56 10.24 -1.11
CA ALA A 718 35.92 11.55 -1.00
C ALA A 718 34.52 11.60 -1.64
N ASN A 719 34.24 10.74 -2.62
CA ASN A 719 32.93 10.61 -3.27
C ASN A 719 31.89 9.80 -2.46
N GLY A 720 32.20 9.43 -1.21
CA GLY A 720 31.29 8.68 -0.34
C GLY A 720 31.27 7.18 -0.58
N THR A 721 32.26 6.65 -1.30
CA THR A 721 32.36 5.21 -1.57
C THR A 721 33.43 4.53 -0.73
N GLN A 722 33.25 3.23 -0.47
CA GLN A 722 34.23 2.35 0.13
C GLN A 722 34.24 1.01 -0.63
N VAL A 723 35.42 0.48 -0.91
CA VAL A 723 35.55 -0.88 -1.43
C VAL A 723 35.56 -1.86 -0.26
N VAL A 724 34.67 -2.84 -0.28
CA VAL A 724 34.57 -3.86 0.77
C VAL A 724 34.42 -5.26 0.18
N GLN A 725 34.91 -6.27 0.89
CA GLN A 725 34.53 -7.67 0.67
C GLN A 725 33.81 -8.17 1.91
N LEU A 726 32.61 -8.72 1.71
CA LEU A 726 31.74 -9.16 2.79
C LEU A 726 31.64 -10.69 2.80
N GLN A 727 32.13 -11.30 3.88
CA GLN A 727 32.01 -12.72 4.15
C GLN A 727 30.90 -12.96 5.18
N ASN A 728 29.97 -13.84 4.89
CA ASN A 728 28.99 -14.27 5.87
C ASN A 728 29.67 -15.13 6.95
N ILE A 729 29.49 -14.79 8.22
CA ILE A 729 30.18 -15.51 9.32
C ILE A 729 29.62 -16.91 9.59
N THR A 730 28.39 -17.18 9.13
CA THR A 730 27.70 -18.45 9.39
C THR A 730 28.11 -19.47 8.34
N THR A 731 28.13 -19.06 7.07
CA THR A 731 28.40 -19.94 5.93
C THR A 731 29.85 -19.89 5.45
N GLY A 732 30.59 -18.83 5.80
CA GLY A 732 31.93 -18.57 5.28
C GLY A 732 31.95 -18.12 3.80
N ARG A 733 30.78 -17.98 3.16
CA ARG A 733 30.66 -17.57 1.76
C ARG A 733 30.64 -16.06 1.61
N PHE A 734 30.95 -15.59 0.41
CA PHE A 734 31.05 -14.19 0.06
C PHE A 734 30.03 -13.81 -0.99
N ILE A 735 29.60 -12.55 -0.96
CA ILE A 735 28.96 -11.92 -2.12
C ILE A 735 30.02 -11.86 -3.24
N SER A 736 29.71 -12.49 -4.37
CA SER A 736 30.73 -12.86 -5.36
C SER A 736 30.48 -12.31 -6.76
N SER A 737 29.30 -12.50 -7.34
CA SER A 737 29.05 -12.09 -8.73
C SER A 737 27.57 -11.85 -9.02
N LEU A 738 27.27 -11.39 -10.23
CA LEU A 738 25.92 -11.26 -10.75
C LEU A 738 25.67 -12.25 -11.88
N ASN A 739 24.51 -12.90 -11.85
CA ASN A 739 24.06 -13.73 -12.95
C ASN A 739 23.45 -12.89 -14.10
N ASN A 740 23.03 -13.60 -15.15
CA ASN A 740 22.27 -13.01 -16.25
C ASN A 740 21.00 -12.32 -15.75
N TYR A 741 20.59 -11.30 -16.50
CA TYR A 741 19.40 -10.52 -16.20
C TYR A 741 18.12 -11.40 -16.32
N VAL A 742 17.23 -11.26 -15.34
CA VAL A 742 15.93 -11.91 -15.24
C VAL A 742 14.85 -10.82 -15.33
N GLY A 743 13.93 -10.96 -16.27
CA GLY A 743 12.86 -10.00 -16.54
C GLY A 743 12.06 -9.66 -15.27
N ARG A 744 11.80 -8.37 -15.03
CA ARG A 744 11.09 -7.84 -13.84
C ARG A 744 11.75 -8.10 -12.47
N GLU A 745 12.86 -8.84 -12.42
CA GLU A 745 13.56 -9.17 -11.18
C GLU A 745 14.98 -8.56 -11.10
N GLY A 746 15.64 -8.25 -12.22
CA GLY A 746 17.03 -7.79 -12.24
C GLY A 746 18.04 -8.93 -12.37
N ARG A 747 19.24 -8.78 -11.82
CA ARG A 747 20.34 -9.77 -11.90
C ARG A 747 20.52 -10.47 -10.56
N PRO A 748 20.31 -11.79 -10.45
CA PRO A 748 20.52 -12.50 -9.20
C PRO A 748 21.94 -12.31 -8.65
N VAL A 749 22.05 -11.98 -7.36
CA VAL A 749 23.33 -11.85 -6.66
C VAL A 749 23.78 -13.24 -6.19
N VAL A 750 25.01 -13.63 -6.52
CA VAL A 750 25.56 -14.98 -6.31
C VAL A 750 26.54 -15.00 -5.13
N MET A 751 26.44 -16.06 -4.33
CA MET A 751 27.29 -16.38 -3.20
C MET A 751 28.30 -17.48 -3.57
N ASN A 752 29.58 -17.31 -3.23
CA ASN A 752 30.64 -18.31 -3.49
C ASN A 752 31.67 -18.38 -2.36
N ALA A 753 32.59 -19.35 -2.43
CA ALA A 753 33.73 -19.45 -1.50
C ALA A 753 34.76 -18.31 -1.64
N THR A 754 34.77 -17.60 -2.78
CA THR A 754 35.70 -16.49 -3.06
C THR A 754 34.94 -15.17 -3.18
N GLY A 755 35.42 -14.15 -2.47
CA GLY A 755 34.84 -12.81 -2.45
C GLY A 755 35.21 -11.95 -3.66
N LYS A 756 34.39 -10.93 -3.89
CA LYS A 756 34.60 -9.89 -4.88
C LYS A 756 34.52 -8.52 -4.23
N ASP A 757 35.25 -7.56 -4.78
CA ASP A 757 35.19 -6.16 -4.39
C ASP A 757 33.80 -5.60 -4.67
N LEU A 758 33.13 -5.19 -3.59
CA LEU A 758 31.83 -4.53 -3.59
C LEU A 758 32.06 -3.03 -3.38
N THR A 759 31.17 -2.22 -3.94
CA THR A 759 31.18 -0.78 -3.66
C THR A 759 30.05 -0.47 -2.66
N LEU A 760 30.42 -0.06 -1.46
CA LEU A 760 29.50 0.53 -0.49
C LEU A 760 29.49 2.04 -0.71
N LYS A 761 28.35 2.63 -1.06
CA LYS A 761 28.21 4.07 -1.29
C LYS A 761 27.27 4.67 -0.25
N TYR A 762 27.74 5.67 0.49
CA TYR A 762 26.93 6.45 1.41
C TYR A 762 26.12 7.51 0.66
N GLU A 763 24.86 7.67 1.06
CA GLU A 763 23.91 8.63 0.51
C GLU A 763 23.61 9.70 1.59
N PRO A 764 24.27 10.87 1.57
CA PRO A 764 24.22 11.86 2.66
C PRO A 764 22.82 12.39 2.96
N ALA A 765 21.99 12.51 1.92
CA ALA A 765 20.63 13.05 2.04
C ALA A 765 19.71 12.18 2.92
N THR A 766 19.92 10.85 2.91
CA THR A 766 19.11 9.90 3.67
C THR A 766 19.86 9.26 4.83
N LYS A 767 21.19 9.44 4.91
CA LYS A 767 22.09 8.75 5.86
C LYS A 767 22.05 7.23 5.72
N GLU A 768 21.93 6.75 4.49
CA GLU A 768 21.82 5.34 4.14
C GLU A 768 22.98 4.93 3.22
N PHE A 769 23.08 3.62 2.95
CA PHE A 769 24.10 3.04 2.09
C PHE A 769 23.47 2.32 0.91
N ARG A 770 24.17 2.31 -0.21
CA ARG A 770 23.94 1.39 -1.32
C ARG A 770 25.08 0.40 -1.37
N LEU A 771 24.74 -0.89 -1.38
CA LEU A 771 25.71 -1.94 -1.64
C LEU A 771 25.63 -2.32 -3.11
N MET A 772 26.75 -2.30 -3.83
CA MET A 772 26.79 -2.49 -5.27
C MET A 772 27.75 -3.62 -5.66
N VAL A 773 27.31 -4.44 -6.63
CA VAL A 773 28.12 -5.47 -7.30
C VAL A 773 28.21 -5.09 -8.77
N ASP A 774 29.42 -4.99 -9.34
CA ASP A 774 29.62 -4.58 -10.75
C ASP A 774 28.87 -3.30 -11.13
N GLY A 775 28.92 -2.31 -10.23
CA GLY A 775 28.29 -0.99 -10.39
C GLY A 775 26.76 -0.99 -10.34
N LYS A 776 26.13 -2.08 -9.88
CA LYS A 776 24.67 -2.22 -9.80
C LYS A 776 24.25 -2.40 -8.35
N SER A 777 23.27 -1.63 -7.90
CA SER A 777 22.83 -1.70 -6.51
C SER A 777 22.02 -2.96 -6.24
N VAL A 778 22.28 -3.57 -5.10
CA VAL A 778 21.53 -4.74 -4.62
C VAL A 778 20.22 -4.29 -3.95
N PHE A 779 19.15 -5.02 -4.19
CA PHE A 779 17.83 -4.79 -3.64
C PHE A 779 17.12 -6.12 -3.32
N PRO A 780 16.25 -6.15 -2.30
CA PRO A 780 15.49 -7.34 -1.93
C PRO A 780 14.22 -7.49 -2.80
N LEU A 781 13.79 -8.73 -3.02
CA LEU A 781 12.51 -9.09 -3.62
C LEU A 781 11.61 -9.78 -2.58
N PRO A 782 10.27 -9.67 -2.63
CA PRO A 782 9.39 -10.21 -1.58
C PRO A 782 9.51 -11.72 -1.35
N ASN A 783 10.02 -12.46 -2.34
CA ASN A 783 10.23 -13.91 -2.27
C ASN A 783 11.53 -14.34 -1.56
N GLY A 784 12.16 -13.45 -0.77
CA GLY A 784 13.37 -13.75 0.00
C GLY A 784 14.68 -13.70 -0.81
N LYS A 785 14.66 -13.28 -2.07
CA LYS A 785 15.86 -13.20 -2.93
C LYS A 785 16.43 -11.78 -2.99
N VAL A 786 17.73 -11.66 -3.26
CA VAL A 786 18.41 -10.38 -3.49
C VAL A 786 18.98 -10.34 -4.90
N ASN A 787 18.63 -9.28 -5.63
CA ASN A 787 19.04 -9.05 -7.01
C ASN A 787 19.73 -7.68 -7.15
N ALA A 788 20.39 -7.43 -8.28
CA ALA A 788 21.02 -6.15 -8.61
C ALA A 788 20.54 -5.61 -9.98
N GLY A 789 20.60 -4.30 -10.19
CA GLY A 789 19.95 -3.62 -11.34
C GLY A 789 20.43 -3.98 -12.75
N SER A 790 19.53 -3.86 -13.75
CA SER A 790 19.81 -3.32 -15.12
C SER A 790 18.57 -3.21 -16.05
N ASN A 791 17.34 -3.07 -15.51
CA ASN A 791 16.05 -2.63 -16.13
C ASN A 791 14.90 -3.44 -15.50
N VAL A 792 13.90 -2.88 -14.82
CA VAL A 792 12.77 -3.68 -14.27
C VAL A 792 11.59 -3.78 -15.26
N ASP A 793 11.66 -3.00 -16.34
CA ASP A 793 10.78 -2.97 -17.50
C ASP A 793 11.56 -2.24 -18.64
N ALA A 794 11.15 -2.38 -19.91
CA ALA A 794 11.69 -1.63 -21.04
C ALA A 794 11.50 -0.10 -20.91
N ASN A 795 10.66 0.35 -19.97
CA ASN A 795 10.38 1.77 -19.69
C ASN A 795 10.90 2.25 -18.32
N ALA A 796 11.60 1.42 -17.54
CA ALA A 796 12.08 1.81 -16.21
C ALA A 796 13.39 2.60 -16.29
N THR A 797 13.36 3.88 -15.91
CA THR A 797 14.53 4.76 -15.85
C THR A 797 15.27 4.64 -14.50
N TYR A 798 16.45 4.00 -14.56
CA TYR A 798 17.60 4.02 -13.63
C TYR A 798 17.53 3.27 -12.29
N ASP A 799 18.72 2.85 -11.83
CA ASP A 799 19.07 2.33 -10.50
C ASP A 799 18.79 3.41 -9.41
N ALA A 800 17.52 3.57 -9.06
CA ALA A 800 17.02 4.59 -8.15
C ALA A 800 17.08 4.09 -6.68
N PRO A 801 17.81 4.78 -5.77
CA PRO A 801 18.12 4.29 -4.43
C PRO A 801 16.92 3.76 -3.64
N ARG A 802 15.80 4.49 -3.59
CA ARG A 802 14.64 4.10 -2.78
C ARG A 802 13.56 3.34 -3.55
N LEU A 803 13.31 3.65 -4.83
CA LEU A 803 12.19 3.07 -5.59
C LEU A 803 12.23 1.54 -5.70
N GLN A 804 13.43 0.93 -5.64
CA GLN A 804 13.62 -0.51 -5.77
C GLN A 804 13.93 -1.21 -4.44
N GLY A 805 14.00 -0.50 -3.31
CA GLY A 805 14.51 -1.08 -2.07
C GLY A 805 16.04 -1.18 -2.03
N ALA A 806 16.77 -0.34 -2.77
CA ALA A 806 18.22 -0.48 -2.95
C ALA A 806 19.08 0.27 -1.91
N THR A 807 18.46 0.87 -0.90
CA THR A 807 19.17 1.50 0.24
C THR A 807 19.10 0.65 1.50
N TRP A 808 20.17 0.76 2.29
CA TRP A 808 20.46 -0.09 3.43
C TRP A 808 21.01 0.76 4.59
N THR A 809 20.71 0.38 5.83
CA THR A 809 21.44 0.81 7.02
C THR A 809 22.49 -0.25 7.38
N VAL A 810 23.63 0.20 7.92
CA VAL A 810 24.72 -0.69 8.32
C VAL A 810 25.03 -0.43 9.79
N GLN A 811 24.98 -1.49 10.59
CA GLN A 811 25.26 -1.43 12.03
C GLN A 811 26.45 -2.35 12.35
N GLU A 812 27.47 -1.82 13.03
CA GLU A 812 28.52 -2.66 13.62
C GLU A 812 27.93 -3.50 14.75
N VAL A 813 28.21 -4.79 14.74
CA VAL A 813 27.74 -5.75 15.73
C VAL A 813 28.90 -6.60 16.21
N LYS A 814 28.77 -7.17 17.41
CA LYS A 814 29.54 -8.34 17.82
C LYS A 814 28.70 -9.60 17.62
N VAL A 815 29.38 -10.73 17.40
CA VAL A 815 28.73 -12.01 17.11
C VAL A 815 28.47 -12.75 18.41
N ALA A 816 27.20 -12.89 18.79
CA ALA A 816 26.82 -13.79 19.88
C ALA A 816 26.66 -15.22 19.34
N THR A 817 27.44 -16.16 19.88
CA THR A 817 27.26 -17.60 19.64
C THR A 817 26.48 -18.19 20.80
N LEU A 818 25.28 -18.70 20.51
CA LEU A 818 24.30 -19.19 21.48
C LEU A 818 24.19 -20.71 21.37
N ASN A 819 24.80 -21.41 22.31
CA ASN A 819 24.68 -22.87 22.45
C ASN A 819 23.39 -23.17 23.21
N CYS A 820 22.33 -23.50 22.48
CA CYS A 820 21.01 -23.70 23.06
C CYS A 820 20.86 -25.16 23.50
N VAL A 821 20.45 -25.37 24.75
CA VAL A 821 20.21 -26.70 25.33
C VAL A 821 18.86 -26.74 26.02
N ASP A 822 18.23 -27.91 26.03
CA ASP A 822 17.02 -28.11 26.85
C ASP A 822 17.36 -28.52 28.28
N ASP A 823 16.34 -28.62 29.13
CA ASP A 823 16.42 -28.97 30.54
C ASP A 823 16.78 -30.45 30.78
N LEU A 824 16.84 -31.25 29.72
CA LEU A 824 17.33 -32.63 29.70
C LEU A 824 18.79 -32.71 29.20
N GLY A 825 19.41 -31.57 28.86
CA GLY A 825 20.76 -31.50 28.34
C GLY A 825 20.89 -31.84 26.86
N ASN A 826 19.77 -31.97 26.12
CA ASN A 826 19.81 -32.17 24.68
C ASN A 826 20.22 -30.88 23.98
N ASN A 827 21.03 -31.01 22.93
CA ASN A 827 21.44 -29.89 22.10
C ASN A 827 20.28 -29.46 21.19
N LEU A 828 19.81 -28.21 21.36
CA LEU A 828 18.78 -27.58 20.52
C LEU A 828 19.39 -26.86 19.30
N GLY A 829 20.71 -26.71 19.27
CA GLY A 829 21.46 -26.11 18.18
C GLY A 829 22.38 -24.99 18.65
N ILE A 830 23.30 -24.63 17.76
CA ILE A 830 24.19 -23.48 17.92
C ILE A 830 23.71 -22.39 16.98
N PHE A 831 23.32 -21.25 17.55
CA PHE A 831 22.79 -20.12 16.80
C PHE A 831 23.76 -18.95 16.87
N LYS A 832 23.90 -18.21 15.77
CA LYS A 832 24.70 -16.99 15.74
C LYS A 832 23.83 -15.82 15.35
N ARG A 833 24.00 -14.68 16.03
CA ARG A 833 23.36 -13.42 15.68
C ARG A 833 24.28 -12.23 15.92
N GLY A 834 23.98 -11.13 15.24
CA GLY A 834 24.53 -9.84 15.59
C GLY A 834 23.84 -9.30 16.83
N ILE A 835 24.61 -8.77 17.77
CA ILE A 835 24.13 -7.95 18.88
C ILE A 835 24.93 -6.64 18.91
N ASP A 836 24.33 -5.60 19.49
CA ASP A 836 24.98 -4.30 19.59
C ASP A 836 26.33 -4.44 20.31
N VAL A 837 27.37 -3.76 19.79
CA VAL A 837 28.72 -3.80 20.36
C VAL A 837 28.77 -3.36 21.83
N THR A 838 27.82 -2.53 22.26
CA THR A 838 27.67 -2.03 23.64
C THR A 838 26.95 -3.00 24.58
N THR A 839 26.36 -4.08 24.07
CA THR A 839 25.59 -5.03 24.89
C THR A 839 26.51 -5.75 25.90
N THR A 840 26.33 -5.52 27.19
CA THR A 840 27.12 -6.16 28.25
C THR A 840 26.53 -7.47 28.75
N GLU A 841 25.21 -7.61 28.72
CA GLU A 841 24.47 -8.80 29.15
C GLU A 841 23.45 -9.22 28.09
N LEU A 842 23.29 -10.53 27.90
CA LEU A 842 22.32 -11.08 26.93
C LEU A 842 21.00 -11.35 27.65
N THR A 843 19.88 -10.90 27.08
CA THR A 843 18.54 -11.13 27.63
C THR A 843 17.78 -12.17 26.84
N GLU A 844 16.66 -12.66 27.38
CA GLU A 844 15.75 -13.58 26.69
C GLU A 844 15.36 -13.10 25.29
N ALA A 845 15.11 -11.78 25.12
CA ALA A 845 14.74 -11.17 23.85
C ALA A 845 15.80 -11.33 22.74
N LEU A 846 17.05 -11.62 23.12
CA LEU A 846 18.15 -11.84 22.19
C LEU A 846 18.39 -13.33 21.88
N CYS A 847 17.64 -14.24 22.50
CA CYS A 847 17.78 -15.68 22.36
C CYS A 847 16.79 -16.28 21.34
N PRO A 848 17.13 -17.40 20.67
CA PRO A 848 16.19 -18.13 19.82
C PRO A 848 14.94 -18.54 20.59
N GLN A 849 13.80 -18.50 19.93
CA GLN A 849 12.57 -19.02 20.50
C GLN A 849 12.33 -20.41 19.91
N PHE A 850 11.99 -21.36 20.78
CA PHE A 850 11.70 -22.73 20.37
C PHE A 850 10.24 -23.03 20.71
N GLU A 851 9.52 -23.57 19.72
CA GLU A 851 8.15 -24.04 19.92
C GLU A 851 8.07 -25.03 21.08
N ASN A 852 7.06 -24.87 21.94
CA ASN A 852 6.84 -25.70 23.12
C ASN A 852 8.01 -25.74 24.11
N MET A 853 8.79 -24.67 24.17
CA MET A 853 9.81 -24.48 25.20
C MET A 853 9.71 -23.08 25.79
N THR A 854 10.20 -22.93 27.03
CA THR A 854 10.30 -21.63 27.70
C THR A 854 11.75 -21.37 28.07
N PHE A 855 12.23 -20.15 27.80
CA PHE A 855 13.54 -19.70 28.24
C PHE A 855 13.72 -19.91 29.76
N GLN A 856 14.91 -20.33 30.18
CA GLN A 856 15.25 -20.46 31.60
C GLN A 856 16.35 -19.47 31.99
N LYS A 857 17.51 -19.57 31.33
CA LYS A 857 18.67 -18.76 31.67
C LYS A 857 19.66 -18.68 30.51
N VAL A 858 20.53 -17.69 30.57
CA VAL A 858 21.73 -17.58 29.74
C VAL A 858 22.96 -17.49 30.63
N GLU A 859 24.01 -18.23 30.26
CA GLU A 859 25.29 -18.26 30.96
C GLU A 859 26.41 -17.93 29.98
N THR A 860 27.22 -16.92 30.31
CA THR A 860 28.42 -16.58 29.51
C THR A 860 29.50 -17.62 29.75
N LYS A 861 30.00 -18.25 28.68
CA LYS A 861 31.11 -19.22 28.73
C LYS A 861 32.45 -18.56 28.41
N ALA A 862 32.46 -17.68 27.41
CA ALA A 862 33.61 -16.90 26.96
C ALA A 862 33.10 -15.62 26.29
N ASP A 863 34.02 -14.77 25.82
CA ASP A 863 33.66 -13.52 25.13
C ASP A 863 32.73 -13.80 23.93
N ASN A 864 31.48 -13.37 24.06
CA ASN A 864 30.40 -13.57 23.11
C ASN A 864 29.99 -15.03 22.83
N GLU A 865 30.38 -15.97 23.68
CA GLU A 865 29.86 -17.34 23.67
C GLU A 865 28.98 -17.60 24.89
N TYR A 866 27.76 -18.04 24.64
CA TYR A 866 26.74 -18.23 25.66
C TYR A 866 26.18 -19.64 25.61
N THR A 867 25.78 -20.17 26.76
CA THR A 867 24.88 -21.32 26.87
C THR A 867 23.50 -20.81 27.23
N VAL A 868 22.50 -21.12 26.42
CA VAL A 868 21.11 -20.72 26.69
C VAL A 868 20.31 -21.98 27.01
N SER A 869 19.71 -22.02 28.19
CA SER A 869 18.91 -23.16 28.65
C SER A 869 17.43 -22.88 28.45
N TYR A 870 16.70 -23.88 27.96
CA TYR A 870 15.25 -23.84 27.78
C TYR A 870 14.62 -25.02 28.50
N LYS A 871 13.37 -24.86 28.92
CA LYS A 871 12.56 -25.91 29.52
C LYS A 871 11.51 -26.37 28.53
N ARG A 872 11.45 -27.67 28.22
CA ARG A 872 10.37 -28.25 27.41
C ARG A 872 9.04 -28.11 28.17
N THR A 873 8.05 -27.46 27.55
CA THR A 873 6.71 -27.28 28.14
C THR A 873 5.67 -28.21 27.52
N ALA A 874 5.84 -28.60 26.25
CA ALA A 874 4.99 -29.56 25.55
C ALA A 874 5.76 -30.33 24.47
N PHE A 875 5.22 -31.46 24.01
CA PHE A 875 5.65 -32.17 22.81
C PHE A 875 4.61 -32.01 21.71
N ASN A 876 5.04 -31.89 20.46
CA ASN A 876 4.14 -31.86 19.32
C ASN A 876 3.65 -33.26 18.98
N LEU A 877 2.34 -33.43 18.89
CA LEU A 877 1.70 -34.56 18.26
C LEU A 877 1.13 -34.12 16.91
N THR A 878 1.68 -34.63 15.81
CA THR A 878 1.14 -34.39 14.47
C THR A 878 0.23 -35.55 14.10
N ILE A 879 -1.06 -35.30 13.96
CA ILE A 879 -2.03 -36.24 13.38
C ILE A 879 -2.06 -35.97 11.88
N GLN A 880 -1.29 -36.79 11.15
CA GLN A 880 -1.16 -36.71 9.71
C GLN A 880 -2.25 -37.59 9.05
N LYS A 881 -3.23 -36.95 8.41
CA LYS A 881 -4.33 -37.59 7.68
C LYS A 881 -3.89 -37.70 6.22
N VAL A 882 -3.75 -38.93 5.72
CA VAL A 882 -3.32 -39.21 4.34
C VAL A 882 -4.33 -40.09 3.63
N ASP A 883 -4.37 -40.02 2.31
CA ASP A 883 -5.11 -41.01 1.53
C ASP A 883 -4.32 -42.33 1.37
N THR A 884 -4.94 -43.34 0.77
CA THR A 884 -4.30 -44.65 0.50
C THR A 884 -3.09 -44.58 -0.43
N GLN A 885 -2.87 -43.44 -1.11
CA GLN A 885 -1.71 -43.18 -1.96
C GLN A 885 -0.73 -42.22 -1.27
N GLY A 886 -0.85 -42.03 0.04
CA GLY A 886 0.07 -41.22 0.84
C GLY A 886 0.04 -39.72 0.52
N ALA A 887 -0.95 -39.24 -0.25
CA ALA A 887 -1.16 -37.82 -0.43
C ALA A 887 -1.81 -37.24 0.83
N ILE A 888 -1.41 -36.03 1.20
CA ILE A 888 -1.75 -35.47 2.51
C ILE A 888 -3.14 -34.85 2.43
N ILE A 889 -4.10 -35.34 3.19
CA ILE A 889 -5.43 -34.70 3.24
C ILE A 889 -5.33 -33.46 4.13
N GLU A 890 -4.78 -33.64 5.33
CA GLU A 890 -4.61 -32.60 6.34
C GLU A 890 -3.57 -33.05 7.38
N ASN A 891 -2.80 -32.11 7.93
CA ASN A 891 -1.98 -32.35 9.11
C ASN A 891 -2.53 -31.49 10.26
N GLU A 892 -2.85 -32.12 11.37
CA GLU A 892 -3.28 -31.44 12.60
C GLU A 892 -2.15 -31.54 13.63
N LYS A 893 -1.76 -30.42 14.25
CA LYS A 893 -0.67 -30.37 15.21
C LYS A 893 -1.21 -30.01 16.59
N VAL A 894 -0.94 -30.84 17.58
CA VAL A 894 -1.39 -30.67 18.97
C VAL A 894 -0.19 -30.57 19.89
N ALA A 895 -0.08 -29.49 20.65
CA ALA A 895 0.93 -29.37 21.71
C ALA A 895 0.42 -30.09 22.97
N VAL A 896 1.05 -31.20 23.35
CA VAL A 896 0.71 -31.97 24.54
C VAL A 896 1.67 -31.60 25.66
N PRO A 897 1.21 -30.95 26.75
CA PRO A 897 2.09 -30.52 27.84
C PRO A 897 2.90 -31.68 28.44
N VAL A 898 4.16 -31.43 28.80
CA VAL A 898 5.04 -32.45 29.40
C VAL A 898 4.37 -33.06 30.64
N GLY A 899 4.30 -34.39 30.68
CA GLY A 899 3.69 -35.14 31.78
C GLY A 899 2.15 -35.24 31.73
N GLN A 900 1.48 -34.55 30.80
CA GLN A 900 0.06 -34.75 30.55
C GLN A 900 -0.20 -35.87 29.55
N LYS A 901 -1.38 -36.48 29.66
CA LYS A 901 -1.83 -37.54 28.74
C LYS A 901 -2.72 -36.94 27.66
N TYR A 902 -2.48 -37.31 26.41
CA TYR A 902 -3.37 -37.03 25.29
C TYR A 902 -4.19 -38.28 24.95
N THR A 903 -5.50 -38.15 24.78
CA THR A 903 -6.33 -39.27 24.31
C THR A 903 -6.56 -39.11 22.82
N PHE A 904 -5.99 -40.00 22.02
CA PHE A 904 -6.17 -39.99 20.58
C PHE A 904 -7.59 -40.39 20.22
N HIS A 905 -8.22 -39.61 19.35
CA HIS A 905 -9.47 -39.97 18.71
C HIS A 905 -9.31 -39.95 17.20
N THR A 906 -9.80 -40.99 16.53
CA THR A 906 -9.77 -41.07 15.06
C THR A 906 -10.61 -39.94 14.47
N PRO A 907 -10.03 -39.00 13.71
CA PRO A 907 -10.78 -37.88 13.17
C PRO A 907 -11.71 -38.31 12.03
N ALA A 908 -12.89 -37.71 11.95
CA ALA A 908 -13.74 -37.82 10.76
C ALA A 908 -13.25 -36.84 9.69
N VAL A 909 -13.24 -37.26 8.42
CA VAL A 909 -12.77 -36.43 7.30
C VAL A 909 -13.81 -36.47 6.19
N LYS A 910 -14.32 -35.30 5.78
CA LYS A 910 -15.37 -35.19 4.75
C LYS A 910 -14.86 -35.72 3.41
N TYR A 911 -15.67 -36.53 2.71
CA TYR A 911 -15.36 -37.22 1.44
C TYR A 911 -14.37 -38.39 1.56
N TYR A 912 -13.95 -38.75 2.77
CA TYR A 912 -12.98 -39.80 3.01
C TYR A 912 -13.53 -40.83 4.00
N THR A 913 -13.18 -42.09 3.80
CA THR A 913 -13.54 -43.21 4.67
C THR A 913 -12.30 -43.66 5.42
N PHE A 914 -12.39 -43.79 6.73
CA PHE A 914 -11.28 -44.27 7.56
C PHE A 914 -10.89 -45.70 7.19
N GLU A 915 -9.58 -45.95 6.99
CA GLU A 915 -9.04 -47.27 6.69
C GLU A 915 -8.27 -47.84 7.88
N ASN A 916 -7.20 -47.16 8.31
CA ASN A 916 -6.37 -47.60 9.42
C ASN A 916 -5.61 -46.44 10.06
N CYS A 917 -5.07 -46.69 11.24
CA CYS A 917 -4.22 -45.74 11.95
C CYS A 917 -3.08 -46.51 12.63
N THR A 918 -1.91 -45.87 12.74
CA THR A 918 -0.80 -46.40 13.53
C THR A 918 -1.10 -46.46 15.04
N THR A 919 -2.14 -45.77 15.50
CA THR A 919 -2.59 -45.71 16.90
C THR A 919 -4.09 -46.03 16.99
N ALA A 920 -4.47 -46.89 17.94
CA ALA A 920 -5.89 -47.25 18.13
C ALA A 920 -6.70 -46.08 18.72
N ASP A 921 -7.95 -45.93 18.29
CA ASP A 921 -8.89 -44.95 18.84
C ASP A 921 -9.04 -45.11 20.37
N GLY A 922 -9.06 -43.99 21.10
CA GLY A 922 -9.11 -43.94 22.57
C GLY A 922 -7.78 -44.19 23.28
N THR A 923 -6.67 -44.40 22.57
CA THR A 923 -5.35 -44.61 23.18
C THR A 923 -4.90 -43.36 23.94
N LYS A 924 -4.46 -43.55 25.20
CA LYS A 924 -3.89 -42.48 26.02
C LYS A 924 -2.36 -42.44 25.87
N LEU A 925 -1.86 -41.43 25.19
CA LEU A 925 -0.45 -41.20 24.93
C LEU A 925 0.16 -40.31 26.01
N THR A 926 1.36 -40.65 26.48
CA THR A 926 2.21 -39.76 27.26
C THR A 926 3.44 -39.50 26.41
N LEU A 927 3.56 -38.31 25.86
CA LEU A 927 4.65 -38.00 24.93
C LEU A 927 5.94 -37.73 25.71
N THR A 928 7.04 -38.29 25.21
CA THR A 928 8.41 -38.02 25.69
C THR A 928 9.29 -37.39 24.60
N LYS A 929 8.73 -37.19 23.41
CA LYS A 929 9.30 -36.57 22.22
C LYS A 929 8.16 -36.16 21.30
N ASP A 930 8.45 -35.33 20.30
CA ASP A 930 7.49 -35.05 19.23
C ASP A 930 7.16 -36.35 18.48
N GLU A 931 5.87 -36.60 18.21
CA GLU A 931 5.38 -37.83 17.57
C GLU A 931 4.44 -37.53 16.40
N ILE A 932 4.37 -38.45 15.45
CA ILE A 932 3.44 -38.39 14.31
C ILE A 932 2.53 -39.62 14.36
N ILE A 933 1.23 -39.39 14.37
CA ILE A 933 0.23 -40.43 14.14
C ILE A 933 -0.26 -40.29 12.71
N THR A 934 -0.06 -41.33 11.89
CA THR A 934 -0.59 -41.37 10.53
C THR A 934 -1.95 -42.06 10.56
N VAL A 935 -2.96 -41.37 10.03
CA VAL A 935 -4.31 -41.89 9.85
C VAL A 935 -4.57 -41.97 8.34
N VAL A 936 -4.86 -43.17 7.85
CA VAL A 936 -5.03 -43.46 6.42
C VAL A 936 -6.52 -43.52 6.11
N TYR A 937 -6.91 -42.88 5.01
CA TYR A 937 -8.28 -42.87 4.52
C TYR A 937 -8.35 -43.26 3.04
N SER A 938 -9.48 -43.81 2.61
CA SER A 938 -9.82 -44.01 1.20
C SER A 938 -10.85 -42.96 0.75
N THR A 939 -10.97 -42.76 -0.57
CA THR A 939 -11.99 -41.88 -1.16
C THR A 939 -12.35 -42.35 -2.56
N GLU A 940 -13.56 -42.02 -3.00
CA GLU A 940 -13.98 -42.13 -4.40
C GLU A 940 -13.64 -40.86 -5.22
N ALA A 941 -13.19 -39.80 -4.55
CA ALA A 941 -12.79 -38.55 -5.19
C ALA A 941 -11.45 -38.72 -5.94
N TYR A 942 -11.28 -37.96 -7.02
CA TYR A 942 -10.00 -37.82 -7.68
C TYR A 942 -9.11 -36.86 -6.91
N SER A 943 -7.86 -37.25 -6.69
CA SER A 943 -6.88 -36.47 -5.95
C SER A 943 -6.28 -35.36 -6.81
N GLY A 944 -6.79 -34.13 -6.66
CA GLY A 944 -6.12 -32.91 -7.13
C GLY A 944 -5.17 -32.34 -6.06
N VAL A 945 -4.61 -31.18 -6.34
CA VAL A 945 -3.64 -30.50 -5.48
C VAL A 945 -4.25 -29.22 -4.94
N LYS A 946 -4.41 -29.14 -3.62
CA LYS A 946 -4.75 -27.91 -2.89
C LYS A 946 -3.50 -27.04 -2.69
N GLN A 947 -2.39 -27.69 -2.34
CA GLN A 947 -1.12 -27.03 -2.07
C GLN A 947 0.04 -28.01 -2.30
N VAL A 948 1.14 -27.51 -2.85
CA VAL A 948 2.38 -28.29 -2.96
C VAL A 948 3.01 -28.46 -1.57
N GLY A 949 3.35 -29.69 -1.21
CA GLY A 949 4.01 -30.04 0.03
C GLY A 949 5.54 -30.01 -0.08
N GLU A 950 6.21 -30.71 0.83
CA GLU A 950 7.67 -30.75 0.86
C GLU A 950 8.25 -31.60 -0.29
N ALA A 951 9.46 -31.24 -0.72
CA ALA A 951 10.23 -32.04 -1.66
C ALA A 951 10.69 -33.33 -0.98
N VAL A 952 10.49 -34.47 -1.63
CA VAL A 952 10.91 -35.77 -1.11
C VAL A 952 12.24 -36.21 -1.71
N LYS A 953 13.12 -36.71 -0.85
CA LYS A 953 14.42 -37.31 -1.21
C LYS A 953 14.36 -38.84 -1.27
N GLU A 954 13.24 -39.41 -0.80
CA GLU A 954 12.93 -40.82 -0.84
C GLU A 954 11.53 -41.02 -1.42
N ILE A 955 11.42 -41.95 -2.36
CA ILE A 955 10.17 -42.27 -3.04
C ILE A 955 9.65 -43.59 -2.52
N LYS A 956 8.34 -43.66 -2.25
CA LYS A 956 7.65 -44.87 -1.82
C LYS A 956 6.76 -45.39 -2.94
N ALA A 957 6.85 -46.69 -3.20
CA ALA A 957 5.93 -47.38 -4.09
C ALA A 957 4.48 -47.24 -3.62
N GLY A 958 3.55 -47.07 -4.55
CA GLY A 958 2.13 -46.88 -4.26
C GLY A 958 1.76 -45.44 -3.88
N ASN A 959 2.74 -44.57 -3.60
CA ASN A 959 2.46 -43.18 -3.28
C ASN A 959 2.29 -42.30 -4.52
N SER A 960 1.47 -41.26 -4.37
CA SER A 960 1.25 -40.20 -5.36
C SER A 960 2.12 -38.99 -5.07
N TYR A 961 2.71 -38.43 -6.13
CA TYR A 961 3.62 -37.29 -6.06
C TYR A 961 3.33 -36.28 -7.17
N LEU A 962 3.87 -35.08 -6.99
CA LEU A 962 4.05 -34.11 -8.06
C LEU A 962 5.46 -34.19 -8.60
N LEU A 963 5.58 -34.23 -9.93
CA LEU A 963 6.85 -34.32 -10.64
C LEU A 963 7.11 -32.97 -11.33
N PHE A 964 8.08 -32.22 -10.84
CA PHE A 964 8.41 -30.87 -11.32
C PHE A 964 9.68 -30.89 -12.16
N ASP A 965 9.61 -30.44 -13.41
CA ASP A 965 10.80 -30.17 -14.20
C ASP A 965 11.48 -28.90 -13.68
N ALA A 966 12.69 -29.05 -13.14
CA ALA A 966 13.48 -27.96 -12.55
C ALA A 966 14.49 -27.33 -13.53
N SER A 967 14.50 -27.75 -14.80
CA SER A 967 15.42 -27.24 -15.82
C SER A 967 15.25 -25.74 -16.04
N ASP A 968 16.31 -24.96 -15.84
CA ASP A 968 16.34 -23.51 -16.09
C ASP A 968 16.54 -23.14 -17.57
N ALA A 969 16.61 -24.15 -18.45
CA ALA A 969 16.78 -23.97 -19.88
C ALA A 969 15.67 -23.08 -20.50
N ASN A 970 16.03 -22.32 -21.53
CA ASN A 970 15.17 -21.34 -22.20
C ASN A 970 14.53 -20.33 -21.24
N ASN A 971 15.29 -19.74 -20.30
CA ASN A 971 14.79 -18.76 -19.31
C ASN A 971 13.62 -19.30 -18.48
N ASN A 972 13.75 -20.49 -17.90
CA ASN A 972 12.71 -21.19 -17.15
C ASN A 972 11.45 -21.55 -17.97
N ALA A 973 11.44 -21.31 -19.29
CA ALA A 973 10.34 -21.72 -20.16
C ALA A 973 10.25 -23.24 -20.32
N ARG A 974 11.04 -24.02 -19.57
CA ARG A 974 10.94 -25.48 -19.45
C ARG A 974 10.38 -25.95 -18.10
N GLN A 975 10.40 -25.09 -17.07
CA GLN A 975 10.03 -25.43 -15.69
C GLN A 975 8.53 -25.61 -15.46
N GLY A 976 8.16 -26.62 -14.65
CA GLY A 976 6.77 -26.83 -14.28
C GLY A 976 6.39 -28.23 -13.81
N TYR A 977 5.21 -28.37 -13.19
CA TYR A 977 4.67 -29.65 -12.71
C TYR A 977 4.05 -30.43 -13.85
N ARG A 978 4.47 -31.69 -14.06
CA ARG A 978 4.00 -32.54 -15.16
C ARG A 978 2.51 -32.86 -15.02
N ARG A 979 1.79 -32.77 -16.14
CA ARG A 979 0.36 -33.10 -16.23
C ARG A 979 -0.01 -33.76 -17.55
N ILE A 980 -1.16 -34.41 -17.61
CA ILE A 980 -1.77 -34.88 -18.87
C ILE A 980 -2.75 -33.82 -19.41
N LEU A 981 -2.62 -33.43 -20.68
CA LEU A 981 -3.58 -32.55 -21.35
C LEU A 981 -4.88 -33.29 -21.70
N ALA A 982 -6.02 -32.63 -21.47
CA ALA A 982 -7.33 -33.25 -21.68
C ALA A 982 -7.59 -33.69 -23.13
N ASN A 983 -7.18 -32.88 -24.11
CA ASN A 983 -7.59 -33.02 -25.51
C ASN A 983 -6.92 -34.20 -26.23
N ASP A 984 -5.59 -34.29 -26.17
CA ASP A 984 -4.81 -35.25 -26.96
C ASP A 984 -3.92 -36.18 -26.11
N LYS A 985 -4.08 -36.10 -24.78
CA LYS A 985 -3.35 -36.87 -23.77
C LYS A 985 -1.83 -36.69 -23.82
N GLN A 986 -1.33 -35.59 -24.40
CA GLN A 986 0.09 -35.23 -24.28
C GLN A 986 0.44 -34.88 -22.85
N VAL A 987 1.67 -35.23 -22.46
CA VAL A 987 2.23 -34.87 -21.17
C VAL A 987 2.90 -33.50 -21.30
N ASN A 988 2.36 -32.51 -20.60
CA ASN A 988 2.86 -31.13 -20.57
C ASN A 988 3.07 -30.72 -19.11
N ARG A 989 2.97 -29.42 -18.78
CA ARG A 989 3.18 -28.90 -17.44
C ARG A 989 2.18 -27.81 -17.04
N TYR A 990 1.99 -27.63 -15.73
CA TYR A 990 1.65 -26.34 -15.15
C TYR A 990 2.91 -25.49 -15.02
N ALA A 991 2.81 -24.18 -15.23
CA ALA A 991 3.95 -23.28 -15.03
C ALA A 991 4.40 -23.26 -13.55
N ALA A 992 5.66 -22.86 -13.31
CA ALA A 992 6.17 -22.70 -11.95
C ALA A 992 5.35 -21.66 -11.16
N GLY A 993 5.10 -21.94 -9.87
CA GLY A 993 4.36 -21.05 -8.95
C GLY A 993 2.87 -21.33 -8.81
N THR A 994 2.31 -22.28 -9.56
CA THR A 994 0.92 -22.73 -9.38
C THR A 994 0.77 -23.49 -8.05
N GLN A 995 -0.14 -23.04 -7.18
CA GLN A 995 -0.41 -23.69 -5.88
C GLN A 995 -1.54 -24.72 -5.94
N GLU A 996 -2.57 -24.47 -6.75
CA GLU A 996 -3.69 -25.39 -6.95
C GLU A 996 -3.64 -26.04 -8.34
N MET A 997 -3.77 -27.36 -8.42
CA MET A 997 -3.76 -28.11 -9.67
C MET A 997 -4.86 -29.18 -9.68
N ASP A 998 -5.42 -29.47 -10.84
CA ASP A 998 -6.41 -30.54 -10.98
C ASP A 998 -5.74 -31.94 -10.97
N PRO A 999 -6.52 -33.03 -10.86
CA PRO A 999 -6.00 -34.40 -10.81
C PRO A 999 -5.15 -34.86 -12.01
N SER A 1000 -5.05 -34.09 -13.09
CA SER A 1000 -4.14 -34.41 -14.20
C SER A 1000 -2.65 -34.25 -13.84
N ALA A 1001 -2.34 -33.57 -12.74
CA ALA A 1001 -0.97 -33.27 -12.28
C ALA A 1001 -0.35 -34.33 -11.36
N THR A 1002 -1.17 -35.24 -10.81
CA THR A 1002 -0.74 -36.19 -9.78
C THR A 1002 -0.29 -37.51 -10.42
N TRP A 1003 0.78 -38.08 -9.87
CA TRP A 1003 1.42 -39.27 -10.42
C TRP A 1003 1.71 -40.31 -9.34
N THR A 1004 1.03 -41.45 -9.42
CA THR A 1004 1.26 -42.62 -8.58
C THR A 1004 2.39 -43.48 -9.14
N LEU A 1005 3.34 -43.84 -8.27
CA LEU A 1005 4.51 -44.61 -8.66
C LEU A 1005 4.32 -46.10 -8.36
N VAL A 1006 4.22 -46.91 -9.42
CA VAL A 1006 3.98 -48.35 -9.33
C VAL A 1006 5.32 -49.10 -9.42
N GLU A 1007 5.69 -49.83 -8.38
CA GLU A 1007 6.99 -50.50 -8.28
C GLU A 1007 7.19 -51.60 -9.34
N LYS A 1008 8.40 -51.66 -9.92
CA LYS A 1008 8.88 -52.74 -10.78
C LYS A 1008 10.22 -53.34 -10.34
N GLY A 1009 10.71 -52.94 -9.16
CA GLY A 1009 11.87 -53.50 -8.46
C GLY A 1009 12.99 -52.47 -8.25
N GLY A 1010 13.43 -52.30 -7.00
CA GLY A 1010 14.48 -51.35 -6.65
C GLY A 1010 14.04 -49.90 -6.89
N ASN A 1011 14.86 -49.10 -7.57
CA ASN A 1011 14.53 -47.71 -7.93
C ASN A 1011 13.79 -47.59 -9.27
N LYS A 1012 13.06 -48.63 -9.70
CA LYS A 1012 12.35 -48.67 -10.98
C LYS A 1012 10.83 -48.63 -10.80
N TYR A 1013 10.18 -47.71 -11.49
CA TYR A 1013 8.74 -47.44 -11.36
C TYR A 1013 8.07 -47.24 -12.71
N GLN A 1014 6.81 -47.68 -12.83
CA GLN A 1014 5.88 -47.12 -13.80
C GLN A 1014 5.22 -45.87 -13.19
N VAL A 1015 5.03 -44.82 -13.99
CA VAL A 1015 4.44 -43.56 -13.54
C VAL A 1015 3.01 -43.45 -14.08
N LYS A 1016 2.01 -43.51 -13.19
CA LYS A 1016 0.59 -43.58 -13.52
C LYS A 1016 -0.13 -42.30 -13.08
N ASN A 1017 -0.98 -41.74 -13.94
CA ASN A 1017 -1.97 -40.75 -13.53
C ASN A 1017 -3.30 -41.45 -13.28
N GLU A 1018 -3.81 -41.37 -12.05
CA GLU A 1018 -5.01 -42.11 -11.64
C GLU A 1018 -6.28 -41.56 -12.28
N TYR A 1019 -6.37 -40.25 -12.48
CA TYR A 1019 -7.54 -39.62 -13.09
C TYR A 1019 -7.83 -40.13 -14.50
N TYR A 1020 -6.83 -40.13 -15.39
CA TYR A 1020 -6.99 -40.68 -16.73
C TYR A 1020 -6.79 -42.19 -16.80
N SER A 1021 -6.30 -42.83 -15.72
CA SER A 1021 -5.85 -44.23 -15.72
C SER A 1021 -4.83 -44.53 -16.82
N LEU A 1022 -3.93 -43.58 -17.08
CA LEU A 1022 -2.88 -43.67 -18.11
C LEU A 1022 -1.50 -43.59 -17.47
N PHE A 1023 -0.51 -44.16 -18.15
CA PHE A 1023 0.90 -44.15 -17.76
C PHE A 1023 1.74 -43.30 -18.71
N ILE A 1024 2.93 -42.91 -18.24
CA ILE A 1024 4.00 -42.44 -19.13
C ILE A 1024 4.54 -43.64 -19.92
N PRO A 1025 4.44 -43.68 -21.26
CA PRO A 1025 4.98 -44.78 -22.06
C PRO A 1025 6.48 -44.58 -22.33
N GLN A 1026 7.05 -45.49 -23.12
CA GLN A 1026 8.46 -45.41 -23.52
C GLN A 1026 8.70 -44.13 -24.33
N LEU A 1027 9.72 -43.36 -23.94
CA LEU A 1027 10.00 -42.05 -24.52
C LEU A 1027 10.69 -42.18 -25.88
N GLN A 1028 10.45 -41.20 -26.76
CA GLN A 1028 11.14 -41.06 -28.05
C GLN A 1028 11.92 -39.75 -28.07
N ALA A 1029 13.17 -39.81 -28.54
CA ALA A 1029 14.07 -38.65 -28.62
C ALA A 1029 13.40 -37.47 -29.35
N GLY A 1030 13.27 -36.32 -28.67
CA GLY A 1030 12.73 -35.07 -29.23
C GLY A 1030 11.25 -35.09 -29.62
N LYS A 1031 10.50 -36.17 -29.37
CA LYS A 1031 9.08 -36.26 -29.70
C LYS A 1031 8.20 -36.13 -28.46
N ALA A 1032 7.10 -35.38 -28.61
CA ALA A 1032 6.12 -35.18 -27.54
C ALA A 1032 5.51 -36.51 -27.08
N THR A 1033 5.51 -36.72 -25.77
CA THR A 1033 5.03 -37.94 -25.14
C THR A 1033 3.52 -37.87 -24.94
N LYS A 1034 2.80 -38.89 -25.38
CA LYS A 1034 1.36 -39.07 -25.10
C LYS A 1034 1.18 -40.17 -24.07
N ALA A 1035 0.45 -39.91 -23.00
CA ALA A 1035 0.14 -40.93 -22.00
C ALA A 1035 -0.67 -42.07 -22.64
N SER A 1036 -0.46 -43.30 -22.19
CA SER A 1036 -1.09 -44.50 -22.78
C SER A 1036 -1.54 -45.49 -21.70
N ALA A 1037 -2.32 -46.50 -22.08
CA ALA A 1037 -2.72 -47.57 -21.16
C ALA A 1037 -1.55 -48.46 -20.69
N THR A 1038 -0.37 -48.36 -21.33
CA THR A 1038 0.81 -49.18 -21.05
C THR A 1038 2.02 -48.31 -20.71
N GLY A 1039 2.50 -48.39 -19.46
CA GLY A 1039 3.63 -47.60 -18.97
C GLY A 1039 4.99 -48.23 -19.25
N ASP A 1040 6.01 -47.39 -19.48
CA ASP A 1040 7.40 -47.82 -19.45
C ASP A 1040 7.93 -47.89 -18.01
N THR A 1041 9.02 -48.64 -17.81
CA THR A 1041 9.71 -48.74 -16.54
C THR A 1041 10.83 -47.69 -16.47
N PHE A 1042 10.70 -46.74 -15.55
CA PHE A 1042 11.65 -45.66 -15.35
C PHE A 1042 12.51 -45.90 -14.11
N THR A 1043 13.82 -45.75 -14.27
CA THR A 1043 14.81 -45.76 -13.18
C THR A 1043 14.95 -44.35 -12.64
N PHE A 1044 14.71 -44.16 -11.34
CA PHE A 1044 14.88 -42.89 -10.62
C PHE A 1044 16.23 -42.88 -9.91
N SER A 1045 17.11 -41.96 -10.30
CA SER A 1045 18.43 -41.78 -9.70
C SER A 1045 18.54 -40.40 -9.09
N LEU A 1046 18.73 -40.30 -7.77
CA LEU A 1046 18.93 -39.02 -7.09
C LEU A 1046 20.28 -38.42 -7.53
N ASN A 1047 20.26 -37.15 -7.94
CA ASN A 1047 21.42 -36.43 -8.43
C ASN A 1047 22.32 -36.00 -7.25
N ALA A 1048 23.55 -35.56 -7.58
CA ALA A 1048 24.54 -35.14 -6.58
C ALA A 1048 24.12 -33.91 -5.74
N ASP A 1049 23.12 -33.16 -6.19
CA ASP A 1049 22.53 -32.05 -5.42
C ASP A 1049 21.67 -32.53 -4.23
N GLY A 1050 21.31 -33.82 -4.20
CA GLY A 1050 20.45 -34.40 -3.16
C GLY A 1050 19.01 -33.89 -3.17
N GLU A 1051 18.58 -33.25 -4.27
CA GLU A 1051 17.25 -32.64 -4.41
C GLU A 1051 16.52 -33.04 -5.70
N THR A 1052 17.25 -33.32 -6.78
CA THR A 1052 16.66 -33.61 -8.10
C THR A 1052 16.94 -35.04 -8.54
N TRP A 1053 16.09 -35.58 -9.41
CA TRP A 1053 16.17 -36.92 -9.94
C TRP A 1053 16.48 -36.88 -11.43
N THR A 1054 17.39 -37.76 -11.86
CA THR A 1054 17.45 -38.21 -13.26
C THR A 1054 16.51 -39.39 -13.42
N ILE A 1055 15.51 -39.25 -14.29
CA ILE A 1055 14.51 -40.29 -14.56
C ILE A 1055 14.74 -40.87 -15.96
N LYS A 1056 15.10 -42.15 -16.04
CA LYS A 1056 15.53 -42.82 -17.30
C LYS A 1056 14.66 -44.03 -17.64
N GLY A 1057 14.12 -44.07 -18.85
CA GLY A 1057 13.27 -45.16 -19.36
C GLY A 1057 14.05 -46.43 -19.73
N SER A 1058 13.32 -47.47 -20.14
CA SER A 1058 13.91 -48.78 -20.48
C SER A 1058 14.77 -48.78 -21.75
N ASN A 1059 14.61 -47.76 -22.60
CA ASN A 1059 15.38 -47.55 -23.83
C ASN A 1059 16.49 -46.48 -23.67
N ASP A 1060 16.94 -46.23 -22.44
CA ASP A 1060 17.96 -45.25 -22.08
C ASP A 1060 17.63 -43.77 -22.36
N GLN A 1061 16.42 -43.45 -22.81
CA GLN A 1061 15.95 -42.07 -22.91
C GLN A 1061 15.62 -41.51 -21.53
N CYS A 1062 16.14 -40.33 -21.23
CA CYS A 1062 15.85 -39.59 -20.00
C CYS A 1062 14.65 -38.65 -20.20
N TRP A 1063 13.97 -38.34 -19.10
CA TRP A 1063 12.92 -37.33 -19.07
C TRP A 1063 13.49 -35.95 -19.44
N ASP A 1064 12.85 -35.28 -20.37
CA ASP A 1064 13.20 -33.93 -20.84
C ASP A 1064 11.91 -33.15 -21.16
N GLY A 1065 12.04 -31.86 -21.45
CA GLY A 1065 10.96 -30.99 -21.88
C GLY A 1065 11.38 -30.10 -23.06
N ASN A 1066 10.49 -29.86 -24.00
CA ASN A 1066 10.72 -28.86 -25.04
C ASN A 1066 10.32 -27.44 -24.59
N GLU A 1067 10.54 -26.44 -25.45
CA GLU A 1067 10.21 -25.04 -25.17
C GLU A 1067 8.72 -24.76 -24.94
N ASN A 1068 7.84 -25.61 -25.46
CA ASN A 1068 6.39 -25.54 -25.25
C ASN A 1068 5.93 -26.30 -23.99
N GLY A 1069 6.87 -26.86 -23.23
CA GLY A 1069 6.64 -27.63 -22.00
C GLY A 1069 6.19 -29.05 -22.16
N LEU A 1070 6.08 -29.53 -23.41
CA LEU A 1070 5.80 -30.92 -23.69
C LEU A 1070 6.96 -31.79 -23.23
N MET A 1071 6.63 -32.89 -22.57
CA MET A 1071 7.59 -33.90 -22.16
C MET A 1071 8.08 -34.68 -23.38
N VAL A 1072 9.40 -34.82 -23.51
CA VAL A 1072 10.06 -35.56 -24.58
C VAL A 1072 11.12 -36.50 -24.01
N GLY A 1073 11.63 -37.43 -24.81
CA GLY A 1073 12.83 -38.19 -24.49
C GLY A 1073 14.10 -37.45 -24.92
N TRP A 1074 15.19 -37.63 -24.19
CA TRP A 1074 16.52 -37.16 -24.59
C TRP A 1074 17.64 -38.12 -24.15
N ASN A 1075 18.81 -38.03 -24.77
CA ASN A 1075 19.98 -38.77 -24.34
C ASN A 1075 20.53 -38.18 -23.04
N ALA A 1076 21.13 -38.99 -22.17
CA ALA A 1076 21.66 -38.50 -20.90
C ALA A 1076 22.68 -37.35 -21.09
N PRO A 1077 22.70 -36.35 -20.18
CA PRO A 1077 21.79 -36.19 -19.03
C PRO A 1077 20.44 -35.61 -19.45
N GLY A 1078 19.34 -36.14 -18.91
CA GLY A 1078 18.02 -35.52 -19.03
C GLY A 1078 17.85 -34.32 -18.10
N HIS A 1079 16.64 -33.78 -18.05
CA HIS A 1079 16.30 -32.67 -17.16
C HIS A 1079 16.28 -33.09 -15.68
N PRO A 1080 16.67 -32.19 -14.75
CA PRO A 1080 16.54 -32.43 -13.32
C PRO A 1080 15.07 -32.37 -12.88
N ILE A 1081 14.54 -33.45 -12.31
CA ILE A 1081 13.14 -33.51 -11.86
C ILE A 1081 13.07 -33.45 -10.33
N LYS A 1082 12.29 -32.54 -9.75
CA LYS A 1082 11.97 -32.55 -8.31
C LYS A 1082 10.67 -33.31 -8.05
N THR A 1083 10.60 -34.02 -6.94
CA THR A 1083 9.42 -34.77 -6.50
C THR A 1083 8.86 -34.16 -5.23
N PHE A 1084 7.56 -33.90 -5.18
CA PHE A 1084 6.93 -33.28 -4.01
C PHE A 1084 5.75 -34.13 -3.50
N GLN A 1085 5.61 -34.18 -2.17
CA GLN A 1085 4.31 -34.46 -1.56
C GLN A 1085 3.34 -33.32 -1.88
N TYR A 1086 2.06 -33.54 -1.64
CA TYR A 1086 1.06 -32.49 -1.82
C TYR A 1086 -0.12 -32.68 -0.88
N PHE A 1087 -0.80 -31.56 -0.60
CA PHE A 1087 -2.07 -31.54 0.08
C PHE A 1087 -3.19 -31.74 -0.94
N VAL A 1088 -4.08 -32.68 -0.68
CA VAL A 1088 -5.11 -33.11 -1.62
C VAL A 1088 -6.24 -32.07 -1.67
N GLN A 1089 -6.64 -31.72 -2.88
CA GLN A 1089 -7.97 -31.14 -3.15
C GLN A 1089 -8.81 -32.26 -3.76
N PRO A 1090 -9.86 -32.76 -3.08
CA PRO A 1090 -10.74 -33.77 -3.67
C PRO A 1090 -11.55 -33.16 -4.82
N TYR A 1091 -11.68 -33.91 -5.91
CA TYR A 1091 -12.52 -33.61 -7.07
C TYR A 1091 -13.50 -34.74 -7.32
N PHE A 1092 -14.71 -34.39 -7.73
CA PHE A 1092 -15.69 -35.36 -8.20
C PHE A 1092 -16.03 -35.09 -9.66
N LYS A 1093 -16.50 -36.13 -10.34
CA LYS A 1093 -16.80 -36.11 -11.75
C LYS A 1093 -18.31 -36.17 -11.96
N ALA A 1094 -18.85 -35.32 -12.81
CA ALA A 1094 -20.23 -35.41 -13.27
C ALA A 1094 -20.27 -35.80 -14.75
N GLN A 1095 -20.78 -36.99 -15.05
CA GLN A 1095 -20.91 -37.52 -16.40
C GLN A 1095 -22.39 -37.50 -16.80
N VAL A 1096 -22.69 -36.84 -17.92
CA VAL A 1096 -24.04 -36.76 -18.49
C VAL A 1096 -24.05 -37.52 -19.82
N THR A 1097 -24.83 -38.58 -19.89
CA THR A 1097 -25.00 -39.41 -21.09
C THR A 1097 -26.41 -39.22 -21.64
N CYS A 1098 -26.52 -38.61 -22.81
CA CYS A 1098 -27.78 -38.42 -23.52
C CYS A 1098 -28.03 -39.62 -24.44
N ILE A 1099 -29.16 -40.32 -24.27
CA ILE A 1099 -29.54 -41.50 -25.06
C ILE A 1099 -30.89 -41.31 -25.74
N ASN A 1100 -31.19 -42.07 -26.79
CA ASN A 1100 -32.55 -42.19 -27.30
C ASN A 1100 -33.36 -43.26 -26.51
N GLU A 1101 -34.66 -43.38 -26.76
CA GLU A 1101 -35.54 -44.42 -26.15
C GLU A 1101 -35.09 -45.87 -26.41
N GLU A 1102 -34.22 -46.10 -27.41
CA GLU A 1102 -33.64 -47.42 -27.75
C GLU A 1102 -32.30 -47.66 -27.03
N GLY A 1103 -31.84 -46.72 -26.20
CA GLY A 1103 -30.56 -46.79 -25.47
C GLY A 1103 -29.33 -46.35 -26.27
N LYS A 1104 -29.49 -45.87 -27.51
CA LYS A 1104 -28.37 -45.37 -28.33
C LYS A 1104 -27.90 -44.00 -27.83
N THR A 1105 -26.60 -43.87 -27.57
CA THR A 1105 -25.97 -42.59 -27.19
C THR A 1105 -26.10 -41.55 -28.32
N LEU A 1106 -26.66 -40.40 -27.98
CA LEU A 1106 -26.78 -39.23 -28.84
C LEU A 1106 -25.65 -38.22 -28.57
N LYS A 1107 -25.33 -38.00 -27.30
CA LYS A 1107 -24.29 -37.07 -26.84
C LYS A 1107 -23.79 -37.48 -25.47
N GLN A 1108 -22.53 -37.18 -25.16
CA GLN A 1108 -21.97 -37.39 -23.83
C GLN A 1108 -21.13 -36.16 -23.45
N SER A 1109 -21.19 -35.77 -22.18
CA SER A 1109 -20.37 -34.71 -21.60
C SER A 1109 -19.90 -35.10 -20.20
N GLU A 1110 -18.77 -34.54 -19.81
CA GLU A 1110 -18.13 -34.80 -18.53
C GLU A 1110 -17.57 -33.49 -17.97
N THR A 1111 -17.78 -33.24 -16.68
CA THR A 1111 -17.11 -32.16 -15.94
C THR A 1111 -16.42 -32.75 -14.71
N LEU A 1112 -15.34 -32.09 -14.29
CA LEU A 1112 -14.56 -32.44 -13.13
C LEU A 1112 -14.41 -31.19 -12.27
N ASP A 1113 -15.01 -31.20 -11.09
CA ASP A 1113 -15.08 -30.04 -10.21
C ASP A 1113 -14.65 -30.40 -8.78
N LYS A 1114 -14.22 -29.38 -8.03
CA LYS A 1114 -13.80 -29.57 -6.62
C LYS A 1114 -14.97 -30.12 -5.81
N ALA A 1115 -14.68 -31.04 -4.89
CA ALA A 1115 -15.71 -31.59 -4.02
C ALA A 1115 -16.43 -30.48 -3.21
N GLY A 1116 -17.76 -30.49 -3.24
CA GLY A 1116 -18.62 -29.46 -2.65
C GLY A 1116 -18.86 -28.23 -3.52
N ALA A 1117 -18.30 -28.17 -4.73
CA ALA A 1117 -18.64 -27.11 -5.68
C ALA A 1117 -20.12 -27.20 -6.09
N THR A 1118 -20.76 -26.05 -6.23
CA THR A 1118 -22.10 -25.97 -6.81
C THR A 1118 -22.04 -26.42 -8.26
N TRP A 1119 -22.84 -27.40 -8.66
CA TRP A 1119 -22.90 -27.88 -10.04
C TRP A 1119 -24.36 -27.98 -10.49
N THR A 1120 -24.66 -27.48 -11.68
CA THR A 1120 -26.02 -27.46 -12.21
C THR A 1120 -26.11 -28.37 -13.42
N LEU A 1121 -27.03 -29.34 -13.39
CA LEU A 1121 -27.31 -30.16 -14.56
C LEU A 1121 -27.91 -29.30 -15.67
N VAL A 1122 -27.21 -29.21 -16.79
CA VAL A 1122 -27.73 -28.60 -18.02
C VAL A 1122 -28.05 -29.73 -19.01
N THR A 1123 -29.33 -29.99 -19.24
CA THR A 1123 -29.76 -30.94 -20.27
C THR A 1123 -29.65 -30.29 -21.66
N PRO A 1124 -28.82 -30.81 -22.58
CA PRO A 1124 -28.64 -30.20 -23.89
C PRO A 1124 -29.92 -30.31 -24.75
N MET A 1125 -30.22 -29.33 -25.59
CA MET A 1125 -31.18 -29.56 -26.68
C MET A 1125 -30.51 -30.42 -27.76
N ILE A 1126 -31.20 -31.46 -28.24
CA ILE A 1126 -30.74 -32.33 -29.32
C ILE A 1126 -31.70 -32.18 -30.50
N GLU A 1127 -31.20 -31.67 -31.62
CA GLU A 1127 -32.00 -31.44 -32.82
C GLU A 1127 -32.68 -32.73 -33.30
N GLY A 1128 -33.99 -32.68 -33.51
CA GLY A 1128 -34.81 -33.84 -33.92
C GLY A 1128 -35.25 -34.76 -32.77
N TYR A 1129 -35.00 -34.39 -31.50
CA TYR A 1129 -35.42 -35.17 -30.34
C TYR A 1129 -36.04 -34.30 -29.23
N ASP A 1130 -37.06 -34.82 -28.56
CA ASP A 1130 -37.68 -34.23 -27.35
C ASP A 1130 -37.10 -34.88 -26.08
N LEU A 1131 -36.89 -34.10 -25.02
CA LEU A 1131 -36.45 -34.62 -23.71
C LEU A 1131 -37.59 -35.46 -23.08
N VAL A 1132 -37.25 -36.67 -22.61
CA VAL A 1132 -38.18 -37.60 -21.96
C VAL A 1132 -37.97 -37.66 -20.45
N SER A 1133 -36.75 -37.95 -20.02
CA SER A 1133 -36.43 -38.15 -18.61
C SER A 1133 -34.96 -37.85 -18.29
N VAL A 1134 -34.70 -37.60 -17.01
CA VAL A 1134 -33.37 -37.51 -16.41
C VAL A 1134 -33.35 -38.49 -15.25
N THR A 1135 -32.35 -39.38 -15.21
CA THR A 1135 -32.14 -40.37 -14.14
C THR A 1135 -30.68 -40.34 -13.68
N GLY A 1136 -30.40 -40.80 -12.47
CA GLY A 1136 -29.07 -40.75 -11.84
C GLY A 1136 -28.79 -39.43 -11.09
N ASN A 1137 -29.81 -38.63 -10.83
CA ASN A 1137 -29.77 -37.37 -10.08
C ASN A 1137 -30.81 -37.31 -8.94
N GLU A 1138 -31.34 -38.47 -8.51
CA GLU A 1138 -32.50 -38.58 -7.61
C GLU A 1138 -32.24 -37.93 -6.24
N ASP A 1139 -31.03 -38.07 -5.71
CA ASP A 1139 -30.59 -37.50 -4.43
C ASP A 1139 -29.55 -36.37 -4.61
N TYR A 1140 -29.59 -35.68 -5.75
CA TYR A 1140 -28.63 -34.61 -6.05
C TYR A 1140 -29.17 -33.23 -5.63
N GLU A 1141 -28.51 -32.59 -4.66
CA GLU A 1141 -28.96 -31.33 -4.05
C GLU A 1141 -28.19 -30.09 -4.56
N GLY A 1142 -27.50 -30.19 -5.70
CA GLY A 1142 -26.81 -29.05 -6.32
C GLY A 1142 -25.35 -28.87 -5.91
N GLN A 1143 -24.79 -29.74 -5.07
CA GLN A 1143 -23.35 -29.78 -4.74
C GLN A 1143 -22.72 -31.10 -5.16
N LEU A 1144 -21.56 -31.03 -5.80
CA LEU A 1144 -20.84 -32.20 -6.26
C LEU A 1144 -20.07 -32.86 -5.09
N ASP A 1145 -20.72 -33.76 -4.38
CA ASP A 1145 -20.19 -34.47 -3.19
C ASP A 1145 -19.84 -35.95 -3.43
N ARG A 1146 -20.10 -36.43 -4.66
CA ARG A 1146 -19.80 -37.76 -5.16
C ARG A 1146 -19.67 -37.73 -6.68
N ASN A 1147 -19.13 -38.80 -7.27
CA ASN A 1147 -19.19 -38.96 -8.72
C ASN A 1147 -20.64 -39.16 -9.17
N LEU A 1148 -21.10 -38.34 -10.13
CA LEU A 1148 -22.45 -38.40 -10.67
C LEU A 1148 -22.44 -39.02 -12.07
N ASN A 1149 -23.36 -39.95 -12.32
CA ASN A 1149 -23.60 -40.53 -13.63
C ASN A 1149 -25.06 -40.33 -14.00
N ILE A 1150 -25.33 -39.26 -14.76
CA ILE A 1150 -26.67 -38.83 -15.13
C ILE A 1150 -26.97 -39.33 -16.54
N THR A 1151 -28.12 -39.99 -16.72
CA THR A 1151 -28.64 -40.36 -18.03
C THR A 1151 -29.82 -39.48 -18.39
N VAL A 1152 -29.75 -38.86 -19.57
CA VAL A 1152 -30.80 -38.00 -20.11
C VAL A 1152 -31.40 -38.71 -21.32
N THR A 1153 -32.65 -39.13 -21.22
CA THR A 1153 -33.31 -39.89 -22.29
C THR A 1153 -34.11 -38.94 -23.19
N TYR A 1154 -33.97 -39.11 -24.49
CA TYR A 1154 -34.65 -38.33 -25.51
C TYR A 1154 -35.48 -39.22 -26.45
N LYS A 1155 -36.59 -38.69 -26.95
CA LYS A 1155 -37.48 -39.33 -27.91
C LYS A 1155 -37.33 -38.69 -29.26
N LYS A 1156 -37.16 -39.49 -30.31
CA LYS A 1156 -37.09 -38.96 -31.68
C LYS A 1156 -38.43 -38.33 -32.05
N ILE A 1157 -38.40 -37.09 -32.52
CA ILE A 1157 -39.60 -36.39 -32.99
C ILE A 1157 -39.96 -36.95 -34.36
N ASN A 1158 -41.03 -37.75 -34.43
CA ASN A 1158 -41.66 -38.10 -35.69
C ASN A 1158 -42.56 -36.93 -36.14
N THR A 1159 -41.96 -35.91 -36.76
CA THR A 1159 -42.75 -34.90 -37.47
C THR A 1159 -43.37 -35.59 -38.69
N GLY A 1160 -44.66 -35.91 -38.61
CA GLY A 1160 -45.41 -36.65 -39.62
C GLY A 1160 -45.61 -35.92 -40.95
N ILE A 1161 -44.54 -35.68 -41.70
CA ILE A 1161 -44.58 -35.42 -43.15
C ILE A 1161 -43.34 -36.06 -43.79
N GLU A 1162 -43.33 -37.39 -43.94
CA GLU A 1162 -42.41 -38.06 -44.89
C GLU A 1162 -43.13 -38.54 -46.17
N THR A 1163 -44.45 -38.37 -46.29
CA THR A 1163 -45.20 -38.71 -47.50
C THR A 1163 -46.26 -37.65 -47.81
N VAL A 1164 -46.01 -36.83 -48.85
CA VAL A 1164 -47.05 -36.07 -49.55
C VAL A 1164 -47.18 -36.70 -50.93
N GLU A 1165 -48.30 -37.39 -51.18
CA GLU A 1165 -48.69 -37.75 -52.54
C GLU A 1165 -49.11 -36.49 -53.30
N THR A 1166 -48.45 -36.24 -54.43
CA THR A 1166 -48.84 -35.18 -55.35
C THR A 1166 -50.01 -35.63 -56.23
N SER A 1167 -51.23 -35.21 -55.88
CA SER A 1167 -52.35 -35.07 -56.81
C SER A 1167 -53.18 -33.89 -56.30
N THR A 1168 -53.57 -32.84 -57.04
CA THR A 1168 -53.66 -32.57 -58.47
C THR A 1168 -53.38 -31.07 -58.71
N ALA A 1169 -53.08 -30.73 -59.96
CA ALA A 1169 -52.71 -29.41 -60.45
C ALA A 1169 -53.75 -28.29 -60.21
N ASN A 1170 -53.23 -27.07 -60.00
CA ASN A 1170 -53.87 -25.75 -60.07
C ASN A 1170 -54.96 -25.50 -58.99
N VAL A 1171 -55.00 -24.42 -58.20
CA VAL A 1171 -55.01 -22.98 -58.55
C VAL A 1171 -54.95 -22.22 -57.21
N HIS A 1172 -53.86 -21.53 -56.84
CA HIS A 1172 -53.97 -20.33 -55.96
C HIS A 1172 -52.72 -19.46 -56.16
N GLN A 1173 -52.74 -18.60 -57.19
CA GLN A 1173 -51.82 -17.48 -57.27
C GLN A 1173 -52.40 -16.32 -56.46
N GLY A 1174 -51.79 -16.04 -55.32
CA GLY A 1174 -52.26 -15.04 -54.37
C GLY A 1174 -51.48 -15.07 -53.07
N ILE A 1175 -51.47 -13.93 -52.37
CA ILE A 1175 -50.94 -13.80 -51.01
C ILE A 1175 -52.11 -14.06 -50.07
N TYR A 1176 -51.93 -14.88 -49.06
CA TYR A 1176 -52.91 -15.11 -48.01
C TYR A 1176 -52.26 -14.92 -46.65
N ASP A 1177 -53.01 -14.40 -45.68
CA ASP A 1177 -52.56 -14.44 -44.29
C ASP A 1177 -52.68 -15.86 -43.72
N LEU A 1178 -52.18 -16.05 -42.50
CA LEU A 1178 -52.20 -17.33 -41.81
C LEU A 1178 -53.62 -17.77 -41.37
N GLN A 1179 -54.62 -16.89 -41.54
CA GLN A 1179 -56.04 -17.18 -41.31
C GLN A 1179 -56.74 -17.58 -42.62
N GLY A 1180 -56.00 -17.67 -43.73
CA GLY A 1180 -56.53 -18.09 -45.04
C GLY A 1180 -57.25 -16.98 -45.81
N ARG A 1181 -57.16 -15.72 -45.39
CA ARG A 1181 -57.78 -14.59 -46.10
C ARG A 1181 -56.88 -14.12 -47.23
N LYS A 1182 -57.46 -13.95 -48.43
CA LYS A 1182 -56.72 -13.47 -49.61
C LYS A 1182 -56.39 -11.99 -49.47
N LEU A 1183 -55.12 -11.64 -49.69
CA LEU A 1183 -54.58 -10.29 -49.64
C LEU A 1183 -54.13 -9.85 -51.04
N ASN A 1184 -54.36 -8.57 -51.35
CA ASN A 1184 -53.92 -7.97 -52.62
C ASN A 1184 -52.43 -7.56 -52.59
N ARG A 1185 -51.88 -7.30 -51.39
CA ARG A 1185 -50.47 -6.99 -51.14
C ARG A 1185 -50.11 -7.33 -49.69
N ILE A 1186 -48.81 -7.46 -49.39
CA ILE A 1186 -48.31 -7.63 -48.02
C ILE A 1186 -48.40 -6.29 -47.28
N PRO A 1187 -49.21 -6.16 -46.21
CA PRO A 1187 -49.40 -4.89 -45.52
C PRO A 1187 -48.25 -4.55 -44.55
N GLN A 1188 -47.54 -5.55 -44.04
CA GLN A 1188 -46.44 -5.41 -43.10
C GLN A 1188 -45.54 -6.68 -43.09
N PRO A 1189 -44.28 -6.58 -42.65
CA PRO A 1189 -43.39 -7.73 -42.55
C PRO A 1189 -43.99 -8.83 -41.67
N GLY A 1190 -43.92 -10.08 -42.13
CA GLY A 1190 -44.59 -11.20 -41.46
C GLY A 1190 -44.64 -12.45 -42.33
N ILE A 1191 -45.25 -13.52 -41.79
CA ILE A 1191 -45.36 -14.81 -42.50
C ILE A 1191 -46.70 -14.89 -43.24
N TYR A 1192 -46.63 -15.18 -44.53
CA TYR A 1192 -47.79 -15.30 -45.43
C TYR A 1192 -47.74 -16.60 -46.23
N ILE A 1193 -48.87 -17.01 -46.79
CA ILE A 1193 -48.93 -18.07 -47.81
C ILE A 1193 -48.90 -17.38 -49.18
N ILE A 1194 -47.80 -17.50 -49.92
CA ILE A 1194 -47.63 -16.92 -51.25
C ILE A 1194 -47.50 -18.05 -52.26
N ASN A 1195 -48.44 -18.12 -53.21
CA ASN A 1195 -48.48 -19.17 -54.24
C ASN A 1195 -48.39 -20.59 -53.65
N GLY A 1196 -49.09 -20.82 -52.54
CA GLY A 1196 -49.13 -22.10 -51.83
C GLY A 1196 -47.93 -22.40 -50.94
N LYS A 1197 -46.99 -21.45 -50.74
CA LYS A 1197 -45.82 -21.63 -49.88
C LYS A 1197 -45.83 -20.66 -48.70
N LYS A 1198 -45.48 -21.13 -47.51
CA LYS A 1198 -45.21 -20.24 -46.36
C LYS A 1198 -43.93 -19.46 -46.63
N VAL A 1199 -44.03 -18.13 -46.65
CA VAL A 1199 -42.93 -17.20 -46.93
C VAL A 1199 -42.91 -16.12 -45.86
N LEU A 1200 -41.74 -15.90 -45.25
CA LEU A 1200 -41.48 -14.72 -44.43
C LEU A 1200 -41.22 -13.53 -45.36
N ALA A 1201 -42.22 -12.70 -45.55
CA ALA A 1201 -42.10 -11.47 -46.32
C ALA A 1201 -41.52 -10.37 -45.43
N LYS A 1202 -40.42 -9.76 -45.88
CA LYS A 1202 -39.71 -8.69 -45.16
C LYS A 1202 -40.17 -7.31 -45.60
#